data_AF-A0A6A6T4J8-F1
#
_entry.id   AF-A0A6A6T4J8-F1
#
_cell.length_a   1.000
_cell.length_b   1.000
_cell.length_c   1.000
_cell.angle_alpha   90.00
_cell.angle_beta   90.00
_cell.angle_gamma   90.00
#
_symmetry.space_group_name_H-M   'P 1'
#
loop_
_entity.id
_entity.type
_entity.pdbx_description
1 polymer ?
#
loop_
_entity_poly.entity_id
_entity_poly.type
_entity_poly.pdbx_seq_one_letter_code
_entity_poly.pdbx_strand_id
1 'polypeptide(L)'
;MTYNAALPLVRYNNESAVGFPQLQSPWDLEQGHWYEPDPYNHPRRPLHIRRLQDDQVKCERNLGWSIEYATAFIVNHLDPAHSPDAAATLKRICTRASQLARDGRGVDVAYDLFNQLNQCLFADRLRDAVYMEIGPMGPDISGATFTHGHGPNPRVKRVTIMLNSDVHGRARGKEVIASLIHHMIHAYFLIACGPQTEEEVEYGRLSHGLAFAKVSRTIKNLTIARGGRPILRLGFGHVLSPRNHYYDEYHDHTGSEQFKIEKEDWYQSYCPAHVLSLPVGDMDKWYNAACAPLLDLPKAIRENKVLIFNKRNELEKVPRGKATPSNSSLEFLIDKKSASVLVPKKLFEDFLSIKAAFDKKKSRYMDIKLDKVPKDAFMTLLELLHTGSYSPDLAAVMGEGRMGGPPVIKGVRSGGKEYLGTDVRMWNLGVELGFDEVKSVAMDRLRAQCACYEDPVEVLRDVYKEKDPEPEMRQYVKEFLMRAPMPEGAYDGALGVGAAALTMGMGMAAANGASALAGTPNLWKLQQELCFRERFLDLMDQCGALHIDVLKAEEMLAAQGRTPSPPSRYGVGVVGPYSPPAPALLPTALSNPLSLSMGMGVGMGMSVPGLPVAGVPLPVAPRPLTIPWTGLSAGSALDEYERVREIQEERALAAQMSAMEMLY
;
A
#
# COMPACT_ATOMS: atom_id res chain seq x y z
N MET A 1 28.04 40.11 -15.24
CA MET A 1 27.69 41.03 -16.34
C MET A 1 26.17 41.03 -16.47
N THR A 2 25.55 42.13 -16.07
CA THR A 2 24.10 42.35 -16.02
C THR A 2 23.64 42.98 -17.34
N TYR A 3 22.65 42.38 -18.01
CA TYR A 3 22.00 42.98 -19.18
C TYR A 3 20.64 43.56 -18.79
N ASN A 4 20.45 44.82 -19.16
CA ASN A 4 19.34 45.68 -18.81
C ASN A 4 18.34 45.72 -19.97
N ALA A 5 17.05 45.60 -19.68
CA ALA A 5 15.96 45.55 -20.65
C ALA A 5 15.21 46.88 -20.65
N ALA A 6 15.33 47.65 -21.72
CA ALA A 6 14.41 48.72 -22.06
C ALA A 6 14.53 49.02 -23.57
N LEU A 7 13.47 48.77 -24.33
CA LEU A 7 12.88 49.68 -25.32
C LEU A 7 11.68 48.99 -26.04
N PRO A 8 10.62 49.74 -26.38
CA PRO A 8 9.35 49.19 -26.88
C PRO A 8 9.34 49.08 -28.41
N LEU A 9 8.78 47.98 -28.94
CA LEU A 9 8.56 47.81 -30.37
C LEU A 9 7.20 48.36 -30.83
N VAL A 10 7.31 49.24 -31.82
CA VAL A 10 6.27 49.98 -32.54
C VAL A 10 5.47 49.05 -33.46
N ARG A 11 4.16 49.32 -33.60
CA ARG A 11 3.27 48.68 -34.58
C ARG A 11 3.61 49.13 -36.00
N TYR A 12 3.82 48.19 -36.90
CA TYR A 12 3.86 48.44 -38.35
C TYR A 12 2.59 47.89 -39.01
N ASN A 13 1.73 48.80 -39.47
CA ASN A 13 0.80 48.60 -40.56
C ASN A 13 1.50 49.05 -41.84
N ASN A 14 1.33 48.33 -42.96
CA ASN A 14 1.48 48.92 -44.28
C ASN A 14 0.68 48.12 -45.32
N GLU A 15 -0.46 48.69 -45.68
CA GLU A 15 -1.00 48.64 -47.03
C GLU A 15 -0.05 49.43 -47.94
N SER A 16 0.28 48.91 -49.12
CA SER A 16 0.42 49.65 -50.39
C SER A 16 1.07 48.78 -51.46
N ALA A 17 0.44 48.80 -52.63
CA ALA A 17 0.75 48.07 -53.83
C ALA A 17 2.05 48.54 -54.52
N VAL A 18 2.78 47.59 -55.11
CA VAL A 18 3.56 47.82 -56.34
C VAL A 18 3.49 46.53 -57.18
N GLY A 19 3.00 46.65 -58.41
CA GLY A 19 2.75 45.55 -59.32
C GLY A 19 3.97 45.12 -60.14
N PHE A 20 3.92 43.88 -60.64
CA PHE A 20 4.66 43.39 -61.81
C PHE A 20 3.78 42.37 -62.57
N PRO A 21 3.99 42.18 -63.90
CA PRO A 21 2.95 41.86 -64.86
C PRO A 21 2.64 40.37 -65.03
N GLN A 22 1.41 40.13 -65.47
CA GLN A 22 0.89 38.89 -66.03
C GLN A 22 1.80 38.31 -67.12
N LEU A 23 2.18 37.04 -66.94
CA LEU A 23 2.45 36.12 -68.04
C LEU A 23 1.21 35.26 -68.23
N GLN A 24 0.48 35.52 -69.31
CA GLN A 24 -0.64 34.70 -69.79
C GLN A 24 -0.10 33.37 -70.30
N SER A 25 -0.62 32.27 -69.77
CA SER A 25 -0.46 30.92 -70.34
C SER A 25 -1.69 30.61 -71.21
N PRO A 26 -1.52 30.25 -72.49
CA PRO A 26 -2.61 30.01 -73.42
C PRO A 26 -3.02 28.53 -73.42
N TRP A 27 -3.92 28.13 -72.52
CA TRP A 27 -4.60 26.82 -72.58
C TRP A 27 -6.08 26.87 -72.18
N ASP A 28 -6.73 28.03 -72.36
CA ASP A 28 -8.19 28.10 -72.39
C ASP A 28 -8.67 27.89 -73.82
N LEU A 29 -9.10 26.67 -74.15
CA LEU A 29 -10.16 26.44 -75.13
C LEU A 29 -10.99 25.21 -74.73
N GLU A 30 -12.26 25.50 -74.45
CA GLU A 30 -13.43 24.63 -74.54
C GLU A 30 -13.63 23.56 -73.46
N GLN A 31 -14.49 23.86 -72.49
CA GLN A 31 -15.67 23.02 -72.21
C GLN A 31 -16.74 23.78 -71.42
N GLY A 32 -17.98 23.54 -71.82
CA GLY A 32 -19.12 24.42 -71.60
C GLY A 32 -19.59 24.55 -70.14
N HIS A 33 -20.24 25.69 -69.90
CA HIS A 33 -21.01 26.00 -68.72
C HIS A 33 -22.13 24.97 -68.49
N TRP A 34 -21.84 23.95 -67.69
CA TRP A 34 -22.86 23.33 -66.85
C TRP A 34 -22.93 24.14 -65.57
N TYR A 35 -24.08 24.74 -65.31
CA TYR A 35 -24.41 25.23 -63.97
C TYR A 35 -24.39 24.02 -63.02
N GLU A 36 -23.28 23.82 -62.31
CA GLU A 36 -23.27 22.98 -61.12
C GLU A 36 -24.24 23.59 -60.10
N PRO A 37 -25.20 22.83 -59.55
CA PRO A 37 -26.01 23.29 -58.44
C PRO A 37 -25.09 23.60 -57.26
N ASP A 38 -25.30 24.75 -56.64
CA ASP A 38 -24.65 25.21 -55.41
C ASP A 38 -24.46 24.07 -54.39
N PRO A 39 -23.21 23.61 -54.11
CA PRO A 39 -22.93 22.48 -53.22
C PRO A 39 -23.20 22.80 -51.74
N TYR A 40 -23.59 24.03 -51.40
CA TYR A 40 -23.74 24.46 -50.02
C TYR A 40 -25.11 24.20 -49.37
N ASN A 41 -26.01 23.49 -50.04
CA ASN A 41 -27.23 22.99 -49.39
C ASN A 41 -26.99 21.63 -48.71
N HIS A 42 -25.91 21.50 -47.95
CA HIS A 42 -25.76 20.38 -47.03
C HIS A 42 -26.87 20.46 -45.98
N PRO A 43 -27.68 19.41 -45.79
CA PRO A 43 -28.68 19.40 -44.73
C PRO A 43 -27.99 19.75 -43.41
N ARG A 44 -28.57 20.71 -42.67
CA ARG A 44 -28.01 21.18 -41.40
C ARG A 44 -27.69 19.97 -40.53
N ARG A 45 -26.39 19.73 -40.27
CA ARG A 45 -25.96 18.63 -39.41
C ARG A 45 -26.73 18.67 -38.08
N PRO A 46 -27.18 17.52 -37.55
CA PRO A 46 -27.87 17.45 -36.27
C PRO A 46 -27.13 18.22 -35.16
N LEU A 47 -27.88 18.86 -34.26
CA LEU A 47 -27.33 19.72 -33.19
C LEU A 47 -26.28 19.02 -32.33
N HIS A 48 -26.44 17.72 -32.08
CA HIS A 48 -25.48 16.95 -31.28
C HIS A 48 -24.11 16.79 -31.97
N ILE A 49 -24.07 16.67 -33.30
CA ILE A 49 -22.83 16.64 -34.07
C ILE A 49 -22.15 18.00 -33.99
N ARG A 50 -22.93 19.08 -34.19
CA ARG A 50 -22.44 20.46 -34.09
C ARG A 50 -21.76 20.71 -32.74
N ARG A 51 -22.33 20.20 -31.65
CA ARG A 51 -21.77 20.38 -30.30
C ARG A 51 -20.45 19.63 -30.07
N LEU A 52 -20.27 18.46 -30.69
CA LEU A 52 -18.99 17.73 -30.65
C LEU A 52 -17.89 18.48 -31.41
N GLN A 53 -18.25 19.26 -32.43
CA GLN A 53 -17.33 20.04 -33.25
C GLN A 53 -17.27 21.53 -32.88
N ASP A 54 -17.99 21.95 -31.84
CA ASP A 54 -18.05 23.34 -31.40
C ASP A 54 -16.81 23.66 -30.56
N ASP A 55 -15.91 24.46 -31.09
CA ASP A 55 -14.68 24.87 -30.42
C ASP A 55 -14.90 25.94 -29.34
N GLN A 56 -16.10 26.54 -29.28
CA GLN A 56 -16.48 27.53 -28.27
C GLN A 56 -17.08 26.89 -27.01
N VAL A 57 -17.50 25.63 -27.07
CA VAL A 57 -17.97 24.90 -25.88
C VAL A 57 -16.81 24.69 -24.93
N LYS A 58 -16.86 25.38 -23.79
CA LYS A 58 -15.92 25.19 -22.69
C LYS A 58 -16.41 24.09 -21.76
N CYS A 59 -15.52 23.19 -21.37
CA CYS A 59 -15.78 22.17 -20.37
C CYS A 59 -14.47 21.81 -19.68
N GLU A 60 -14.35 22.16 -18.40
CA GLU A 60 -13.21 21.84 -17.53
C GLU A 60 -13.56 20.68 -16.58
N ARG A 61 -14.42 19.76 -17.03
CA ARG A 61 -14.93 18.68 -16.18
C ARG A 61 -13.79 17.78 -15.74
N ASN A 62 -13.58 17.72 -14.44
CA ASN A 62 -12.72 16.78 -13.76
C ASN A 62 -13.49 16.18 -12.58
N LEU A 63 -13.71 14.87 -12.58
CA LEU A 63 -14.44 14.20 -11.49
C LEU A 63 -13.58 14.03 -10.22
N GLY A 64 -12.26 14.27 -10.32
CA GLY A 64 -11.31 14.15 -9.22
C GLY A 64 -11.10 12.71 -8.76
N TRP A 65 -11.38 11.72 -9.60
CA TRP A 65 -11.27 10.31 -9.26
C TRP A 65 -9.87 9.77 -9.45
N SER A 66 -9.48 8.77 -8.66
CA SER A 66 -8.32 7.94 -8.99
C SER A 66 -8.62 7.08 -10.22
N ILE A 67 -7.59 6.69 -10.97
CA ILE A 67 -7.74 5.82 -12.16
C ILE A 67 -8.27 4.44 -11.77
N GLU A 68 -7.92 3.94 -10.58
CA GLU A 68 -8.42 2.69 -10.02
C GLU A 68 -9.94 2.78 -9.76
N TYR A 69 -10.40 3.87 -9.14
CA TYR A 69 -11.82 4.07 -8.90
C TYR A 69 -12.59 4.31 -10.21
N ALA A 70 -12.03 5.10 -11.13
CA ALA A 70 -12.64 5.31 -12.44
C ALA A 70 -12.81 3.98 -13.20
N THR A 71 -11.84 3.07 -13.08
CA THR A 71 -11.91 1.71 -13.63
C THR A 71 -12.98 0.87 -12.93
N ALA A 72 -12.96 0.85 -11.59
CA ALA A 72 -13.97 0.14 -10.79
C ALA A 72 -15.40 0.60 -11.10
N PHE A 73 -15.60 1.92 -11.24
CA PHE A 73 -16.88 2.52 -11.58
C PHE A 73 -17.42 2.00 -12.92
N ILE A 74 -16.61 1.98 -13.98
CA ILE A 74 -17.05 1.50 -15.29
C ILE A 74 -17.33 0.00 -15.26
N VAL A 75 -16.45 -0.79 -14.64
CA VAL A 75 -16.67 -2.24 -14.56
C VAL A 75 -17.96 -2.55 -13.80
N ASN A 76 -18.24 -1.85 -12.69
CA ASN A 76 -19.48 -1.98 -11.94
C ASN A 76 -20.70 -1.49 -12.74
N HIS A 77 -20.59 -0.34 -13.41
CA HIS A 77 -21.67 0.21 -14.26
C HIS A 77 -22.07 -0.77 -15.36
N LEU A 78 -21.10 -1.44 -15.98
CA LEU A 78 -21.32 -2.40 -17.06
C LEU A 78 -21.68 -3.81 -16.59
N ASP A 79 -21.69 -4.04 -15.28
CA ASP A 79 -22.15 -5.31 -14.73
C ASP A 79 -23.64 -5.53 -15.07
N PRO A 80 -24.06 -6.74 -15.47
CA PRO A 80 -25.46 -7.04 -15.79
C PRO A 80 -26.45 -6.70 -14.68
N ALA A 81 -26.03 -6.71 -13.41
CA ALA A 81 -26.87 -6.31 -12.28
C ALA A 81 -27.18 -4.79 -12.28
N HIS A 82 -26.28 -3.96 -12.80
CA HIS A 82 -26.42 -2.50 -12.82
C HIS A 82 -26.92 -1.96 -14.16
N SER A 83 -26.50 -2.56 -15.28
CA SER A 83 -26.93 -2.18 -16.64
C SER A 83 -27.31 -3.41 -17.47
N PRO A 84 -28.46 -4.06 -17.18
CA PRO A 84 -28.86 -5.31 -17.84
C PRO A 84 -29.07 -5.17 -19.35
N ASP A 85 -29.36 -3.96 -19.84
CA ASP A 85 -29.60 -3.67 -21.25
C ASP A 85 -28.35 -3.24 -22.02
N ALA A 86 -27.21 -3.00 -21.35
CA ALA A 86 -25.99 -2.46 -21.97
C ALA A 86 -25.52 -3.28 -23.19
N ALA A 87 -25.50 -4.61 -23.06
CA ALA A 87 -25.14 -5.51 -24.16
C ALA A 87 -26.11 -5.41 -25.36
N ALA A 88 -27.42 -5.30 -25.08
CA ALA A 88 -28.44 -5.16 -26.11
C ALA A 88 -28.36 -3.80 -26.81
N THR A 89 -28.15 -2.73 -26.03
CA THR A 89 -27.97 -1.36 -26.51
C THR A 89 -26.73 -1.24 -27.38
N LEU A 90 -25.58 -1.77 -26.94
CA LEU A 90 -24.34 -1.80 -27.72
C LEU A 90 -24.52 -2.57 -29.04
N LYS A 91 -25.24 -3.70 -29.04
CA LYS A 91 -25.57 -4.43 -30.27
C LYS A 91 -26.40 -3.58 -31.24
N ARG A 92 -27.43 -2.86 -30.75
CA ARG A 92 -28.24 -1.95 -31.59
C ARG A 92 -27.37 -0.84 -32.18
N ILE A 93 -26.48 -0.25 -31.40
CA ILE A 93 -25.52 0.77 -31.87
C ILE A 93 -24.64 0.21 -33.00
N CYS A 94 -24.08 -1.00 -32.83
CA CYS A 94 -23.26 -1.65 -33.85
C CYS A 94 -24.03 -1.96 -35.15
N THR A 95 -25.29 -2.38 -35.03
CA THR A 95 -26.17 -2.60 -36.19
C THR A 95 -26.43 -1.29 -36.92
N ARG A 96 -26.76 -0.22 -36.18
CA ARG A 96 -26.97 1.11 -36.75
C ARG A 96 -25.71 1.67 -37.42
N ALA A 97 -24.53 1.47 -36.83
CA ALA A 97 -23.25 1.85 -37.43
C ALA A 97 -23.03 1.15 -38.77
N SER A 98 -23.34 -0.15 -38.85
CA SER A 98 -23.24 -0.91 -40.09
C SER A 98 -24.21 -0.40 -41.16
N GLN A 99 -25.41 0.00 -40.76
CA GLN A 99 -26.41 0.59 -41.66
C GLN A 99 -25.93 1.94 -42.21
N LEU A 100 -25.52 2.86 -41.34
CA LEU A 100 -25.00 4.18 -41.74
C LEU A 100 -23.80 4.05 -42.71
N ALA A 101 -22.89 3.11 -42.46
CA ALA A 101 -21.77 2.86 -43.36
C ALA A 101 -22.22 2.34 -44.74
N ARG A 102 -23.25 1.48 -44.81
CA ARG A 102 -23.84 1.02 -46.08
C ARG A 102 -24.55 2.13 -46.84
N ASP A 103 -25.15 3.08 -46.13
CA ASP A 103 -25.85 4.22 -46.69
C ASP A 103 -24.88 5.34 -47.16
N GLY A 104 -23.57 5.05 -47.26
CA GLY A 104 -22.55 6.02 -47.66
C GLY A 104 -22.18 7.04 -46.58
N ARG A 105 -22.74 6.93 -45.37
CA ARG A 105 -22.52 7.84 -44.24
C ARG A 105 -21.46 7.33 -43.26
N GLY A 106 -20.44 6.63 -43.77
CA GLY A 106 -19.37 6.02 -42.96
C GLY A 106 -18.64 7.03 -42.07
N VAL A 107 -18.36 8.22 -42.61
CA VAL A 107 -17.67 9.31 -41.89
C VAL A 107 -18.52 9.88 -40.73
N ASP A 108 -19.85 9.84 -40.86
CA ASP A 108 -20.76 10.35 -39.83
C ASP A 108 -20.98 9.36 -38.68
N VAL A 109 -20.62 8.08 -38.85
CA VAL A 109 -20.88 7.00 -37.87
C VAL A 109 -20.41 7.39 -36.47
N ALA A 110 -19.21 7.95 -36.36
CA ALA A 110 -18.64 8.36 -35.08
C ALA A 110 -19.46 9.47 -34.43
N TYR A 111 -19.81 10.52 -35.19
CA TYR A 111 -20.57 11.66 -34.69
C TYR A 111 -22.01 11.28 -34.28
N ASP A 112 -22.70 10.51 -35.11
CA ASP A 112 -24.11 10.11 -34.90
C ASP A 112 -24.28 9.20 -33.67
N LEU A 113 -23.25 8.42 -33.33
CA LEU A 113 -23.33 7.36 -32.31
C LEU A 113 -22.56 7.66 -31.03
N PHE A 114 -21.74 8.72 -30.98
CA PHE A 114 -20.97 9.11 -29.79
C PHE A 114 -21.82 9.20 -28.52
N ASN A 115 -22.94 9.96 -28.56
CA ASN A 115 -23.77 10.16 -27.37
C ASN A 115 -24.44 8.87 -26.89
N GLN A 116 -24.85 8.00 -27.82
CA GLN A 116 -25.44 6.70 -27.48
C GLN A 116 -24.39 5.78 -26.82
N LEU A 117 -23.15 5.81 -27.32
CA LEU A 117 -22.03 5.10 -26.70
C LEU A 117 -21.69 5.67 -25.32
N ASN A 118 -21.65 7.00 -25.18
CA ASN A 118 -21.37 7.66 -23.91
C ASN A 118 -22.40 7.31 -22.84
N GLN A 119 -23.69 7.37 -23.20
CA GLN A 119 -24.78 7.00 -22.30
C GLN A 119 -24.70 5.51 -21.91
N CYS A 120 -24.52 4.63 -22.89
CA CYS A 120 -24.50 3.19 -22.68
C CYS A 120 -23.27 2.71 -21.90
N LEU A 121 -22.08 3.19 -22.26
CA LEU A 121 -20.81 2.62 -21.79
C LEU A 121 -20.16 3.43 -20.66
N PHE A 122 -20.37 4.74 -20.64
CA PHE A 122 -19.65 5.66 -19.77
C PHE A 122 -20.58 6.47 -18.86
N ALA A 123 -21.82 6.04 -18.66
CA ALA A 123 -22.82 6.69 -17.80
C ALA A 123 -22.90 8.21 -18.02
N ASP A 124 -22.90 8.63 -19.29
CA ASP A 124 -22.96 10.02 -19.73
C ASP A 124 -21.78 10.93 -19.31
N ARG A 125 -20.70 10.39 -18.74
CA ARG A 125 -19.60 11.19 -18.18
C ARG A 125 -18.85 12.04 -19.20
N LEU A 126 -18.83 11.64 -20.47
CA LEU A 126 -18.15 12.37 -21.56
C LEU A 126 -18.97 13.53 -22.15
N ARG A 127 -20.21 13.75 -21.68
CA ARG A 127 -21.13 14.73 -22.26
C ARG A 127 -20.52 16.14 -22.22
N ASP A 128 -20.45 16.78 -23.39
CA ASP A 128 -19.90 18.13 -23.60
C ASP A 128 -18.40 18.29 -23.29
N ALA A 129 -17.74 17.26 -22.75
CA ALA A 129 -16.34 17.28 -22.34
C ALA A 129 -15.37 16.88 -23.46
N VAL A 130 -15.88 16.34 -24.56
CA VAL A 130 -15.09 15.88 -25.71
C VAL A 130 -15.38 16.74 -26.93
N TYR A 131 -14.32 17.26 -27.53
CA TYR A 131 -14.30 17.74 -28.91
C TYR A 131 -13.85 16.59 -29.83
N MET A 132 -14.51 16.44 -30.97
CA MET A 132 -14.19 15.34 -31.90
C MET A 132 -13.94 15.85 -33.31
N GLU A 133 -12.88 15.34 -33.91
CA GLU A 133 -12.47 15.64 -35.28
C GLU A 133 -12.12 14.35 -36.03
N ILE A 134 -12.19 14.40 -37.35
CA ILE A 134 -11.75 13.33 -38.24
C ILE A 134 -10.77 13.96 -39.23
N GLY A 135 -9.55 13.43 -39.30
CA GLY A 135 -8.52 13.96 -40.18
C GLY A 135 -7.45 12.91 -40.52
N PRO A 136 -6.56 13.22 -41.48
CA PRO A 136 -5.54 12.27 -41.94
C PRO A 136 -4.45 12.08 -40.89
N MET A 137 -4.04 10.84 -40.65
CA MET A 137 -2.98 10.48 -39.68
C MET A 137 -2.09 9.31 -40.14
N GLY A 138 -2.15 8.92 -41.42
CA GLY A 138 -1.36 7.82 -42.00
C GLY A 138 -2.05 6.45 -41.92
N PRO A 139 -1.45 5.36 -42.40
CA PRO A 139 -2.14 4.07 -42.50
C PRO A 139 -2.18 3.25 -41.19
N ASP A 140 -1.29 3.53 -40.23
CA ASP A 140 -1.02 2.61 -39.11
C ASP A 140 -1.63 3.01 -37.77
N ILE A 141 -2.28 4.17 -37.71
CA ILE A 141 -2.83 4.77 -36.49
C ILE A 141 -4.35 4.85 -36.64
N SER A 142 -5.12 4.43 -35.65
CA SER A 142 -6.60 4.54 -35.70
C SER A 142 -7.11 5.96 -35.38
N GLY A 143 -6.32 6.70 -34.63
CA GLY A 143 -6.58 8.05 -34.17
C GLY A 143 -5.67 8.44 -33.03
N ALA A 144 -5.96 9.61 -32.45
CA ALA A 144 -5.32 10.09 -31.24
C ALA A 144 -6.32 10.69 -30.25
N THR A 145 -5.95 10.68 -28.98
CA THR A 145 -6.69 11.37 -27.91
C THR A 145 -5.75 12.31 -27.20
N PHE A 146 -6.14 13.58 -27.09
CA PHE A 146 -5.34 14.66 -26.51
C PHE A 146 -5.91 15.09 -25.17
N THR A 147 -5.04 15.36 -24.20
CA THR A 147 -5.41 16.00 -22.94
C THR A 147 -5.97 17.41 -23.17
N HIS A 148 -6.61 17.97 -22.14
CA HIS A 148 -7.36 19.22 -22.21
C HIS A 148 -6.54 20.36 -22.80
N GLY A 149 -6.98 20.94 -23.92
CA GLY A 149 -6.32 22.12 -24.50
C GLY A 149 -5.09 21.85 -25.34
N HIS A 150 -4.72 20.57 -25.54
CA HIS A 150 -3.54 20.16 -26.32
C HIS A 150 -3.89 19.51 -27.66
N GLY A 151 -5.15 19.61 -28.10
CA GLY A 151 -5.53 19.14 -29.43
C GLY A 151 -4.97 20.02 -30.56
N PRO A 152 -5.05 19.56 -31.83
CA PRO A 152 -4.53 20.30 -32.99
C PRO A 152 -5.14 21.71 -33.14
N ASN A 153 -6.39 21.91 -32.69
CA ASN A 153 -7.03 23.23 -32.65
C ASN A 153 -6.78 23.90 -31.29
N PRO A 154 -5.91 24.94 -31.19
CA PRO A 154 -5.53 25.56 -29.92
C PRO A 154 -6.68 26.31 -29.22
N ARG A 155 -7.77 26.59 -29.94
CA ARG A 155 -8.98 27.22 -29.39
C ARG A 155 -9.78 26.26 -28.52
N VAL A 156 -9.73 24.97 -28.81
CA VAL A 156 -10.43 23.92 -28.07
C VAL A 156 -9.74 23.70 -26.73
N LYS A 157 -10.46 23.89 -25.61
CA LYS A 157 -9.95 23.61 -24.25
C LYS A 157 -10.39 22.27 -23.67
N ARG A 158 -11.19 21.52 -24.43
CA ARG A 158 -11.73 20.21 -24.07
C ARG A 158 -10.74 19.09 -24.39
N VAL A 159 -11.03 17.86 -23.92
CA VAL A 159 -10.37 16.65 -24.42
C VAL A 159 -10.69 16.50 -25.90
N THR A 160 -9.68 16.24 -26.73
CA THR A 160 -9.87 16.07 -28.18
C THR A 160 -9.71 14.61 -28.56
N ILE A 161 -10.69 14.06 -29.27
CA ILE A 161 -10.56 12.78 -29.98
C ILE A 161 -10.44 13.10 -31.47
N MET A 162 -9.33 12.68 -32.08
CA MET A 162 -9.12 12.77 -33.53
C MET A 162 -9.11 11.36 -34.10
N LEU A 163 -10.11 11.01 -34.91
CA LEU A 163 -10.12 9.72 -35.61
C LEU A 163 -9.46 9.84 -36.97
N ASN A 164 -8.75 8.80 -37.38
CA ASN A 164 -8.00 8.82 -38.62
C ASN A 164 -8.89 8.58 -39.85
N SER A 165 -8.98 9.57 -40.74
CA SER A 165 -9.74 9.46 -41.99
C SER A 165 -9.15 8.45 -42.98
N ASP A 166 -7.83 8.26 -43.00
CA ASP A 166 -7.14 7.41 -43.98
C ASP A 166 -7.52 5.94 -43.77
N VAL A 167 -7.64 5.58 -42.49
CA VAL A 167 -8.02 4.25 -42.03
C VAL A 167 -9.53 4.08 -42.03
N HIS A 168 -10.28 5.11 -41.61
CA HIS A 168 -11.73 4.99 -41.43
C HIS A 168 -12.58 5.32 -42.66
N GLY A 169 -12.01 5.96 -43.69
CA GLY A 169 -12.75 6.34 -44.90
C GLY A 169 -13.34 5.15 -45.66
N ARG A 170 -12.77 3.94 -45.50
CA ARG A 170 -13.27 2.68 -46.09
C ARG A 170 -13.60 1.61 -45.06
N ALA A 171 -13.50 1.94 -43.77
CA ALA A 171 -13.75 1.00 -42.69
C ALA A 171 -15.24 0.65 -42.58
N ARG A 172 -15.52 -0.56 -42.11
CA ARG A 172 -16.89 -0.96 -41.78
C ARG A 172 -17.35 -0.16 -40.56
N GLY A 173 -18.65 0.15 -40.46
CA GLY A 173 -19.17 0.91 -39.32
C GLY A 173 -18.81 0.34 -37.95
N LYS A 174 -18.68 -1.00 -37.82
CA LYS A 174 -18.22 -1.66 -36.58
C LYS A 174 -16.75 -1.39 -36.24
N GLU A 175 -15.89 -1.23 -37.24
CA GLU A 175 -14.47 -0.91 -37.07
C GLU A 175 -14.31 0.55 -36.61
N VAL A 176 -15.09 1.47 -37.18
CA VAL A 176 -15.17 2.87 -36.72
C VAL A 176 -15.64 2.93 -35.26
N ILE A 177 -16.65 2.14 -34.88
CA ILE A 177 -17.14 2.08 -33.49
C ILE A 177 -16.09 1.49 -32.54
N ALA A 178 -15.35 0.46 -32.96
CA ALA A 178 -14.28 -0.10 -32.14
C ALA A 178 -13.19 0.95 -31.86
N SER A 179 -12.74 1.69 -32.88
CA SER A 179 -11.77 2.76 -32.71
C SER A 179 -12.32 3.92 -31.87
N LEU A 180 -13.57 4.31 -32.09
CA LEU A 180 -14.18 5.36 -31.29
C LEU A 180 -14.26 4.97 -29.80
N ILE A 181 -14.71 3.75 -29.48
CA ILE A 181 -14.75 3.28 -28.09
C ILE A 181 -13.36 3.29 -27.47
N HIS A 182 -12.34 2.86 -28.20
CA HIS A 182 -10.94 2.89 -27.74
C HIS A 182 -10.55 4.30 -27.28
N HIS A 183 -10.74 5.32 -28.12
CA HIS A 183 -10.42 6.70 -27.77
C HIS A 183 -11.34 7.30 -26.70
N MET A 184 -12.60 6.85 -26.63
CA MET A 184 -13.51 7.24 -25.55
C MET A 184 -13.05 6.73 -24.18
N ILE A 185 -12.34 5.59 -24.11
CA ILE A 185 -11.74 5.10 -22.84
C ILE A 185 -10.63 6.05 -22.38
N HIS A 186 -9.73 6.47 -23.27
CA HIS A 186 -8.70 7.47 -22.96
C HIS A 186 -9.33 8.79 -22.50
N ALA A 187 -10.31 9.28 -23.25
CA ALA A 187 -11.04 10.50 -22.90
C ALA A 187 -11.75 10.37 -21.54
N TYR A 188 -12.32 9.21 -21.24
CA TYR A 188 -12.94 8.93 -19.95
C TYR A 188 -11.96 9.06 -18.80
N PHE A 189 -10.75 8.50 -18.92
CA PHE A 189 -9.75 8.64 -17.86
C PHE A 189 -9.28 10.09 -17.68
N LEU A 190 -9.13 10.86 -18.77
CA LEU A 190 -8.81 12.29 -18.68
C LEU A 190 -9.92 13.11 -17.99
N ILE A 191 -11.20 12.78 -18.22
CA ILE A 191 -12.33 13.48 -17.61
C ILE A 191 -12.56 13.02 -16.16
N ALA A 192 -12.37 11.73 -15.88
CA ALA A 192 -12.54 11.18 -14.54
C ALA A 192 -11.40 11.57 -13.60
N CYS A 193 -10.16 11.51 -14.09
CA CYS A 193 -8.95 11.64 -13.27
C CYS A 193 -8.25 13.00 -13.41
N GLY A 194 -8.72 13.84 -14.34
CA GLY A 194 -8.12 15.12 -14.68
C GLY A 194 -7.10 15.04 -15.82
N PRO A 195 -6.62 16.20 -16.29
CA PRO A 195 -5.63 16.28 -17.36
C PRO A 195 -4.34 15.55 -16.95
N GLN A 196 -3.71 14.87 -17.90
CA GLN A 196 -2.36 14.34 -17.75
C GLN A 196 -1.35 15.49 -17.82
N THR A 197 -0.30 15.46 -17.00
CA THR A 197 0.89 16.32 -17.12
C THR A 197 2.11 15.46 -17.44
N GLU A 198 3.22 16.10 -17.83
CA GLU A 198 4.46 15.41 -18.18
C GLU A 198 4.99 14.51 -17.05
N GLU A 199 4.84 14.92 -15.79
CA GLU A 199 5.30 14.12 -14.64
C GLU A 199 4.34 12.97 -14.26
N GLU A 200 3.17 12.89 -14.89
CA GLU A 200 2.12 11.92 -14.55
C GLU A 200 1.87 10.89 -15.66
N VAL A 201 2.77 10.78 -16.64
CA VAL A 201 2.66 9.83 -17.77
C VAL A 201 2.58 8.38 -17.27
N GLU A 202 3.37 8.02 -16.26
CA GLU A 202 3.36 6.67 -15.66
C GLU A 202 2.03 6.30 -15.00
N TYR A 203 1.20 7.29 -14.64
CA TYR A 203 -0.13 7.05 -14.10
C TYR A 203 -1.08 6.45 -15.15
N GLY A 204 -0.76 6.63 -16.44
CA GLY A 204 -1.34 5.86 -17.53
C GLY A 204 -2.76 6.26 -17.94
N ARG A 205 -3.11 7.55 -17.88
CA ARG A 205 -4.43 8.02 -18.33
C ARG A 205 -4.61 7.89 -19.85
N LEU A 206 -3.51 8.04 -20.60
CA LEU A 206 -3.44 7.91 -22.05
C LEU A 206 -2.77 6.61 -22.53
N SER A 207 -2.30 5.76 -21.61
CA SER A 207 -1.57 4.53 -21.96
C SER A 207 -2.50 3.32 -22.04
N HIS A 208 -2.07 2.29 -22.77
CA HIS A 208 -2.77 1.00 -22.83
C HIS A 208 -2.44 0.09 -21.64
N GLY A 209 -2.36 0.65 -20.43
CA GLY A 209 -2.05 -0.07 -19.18
C GLY A 209 -3.20 -0.95 -18.66
N LEU A 210 -3.05 -1.45 -17.43
CA LEU A 210 -4.02 -2.36 -16.79
C LEU A 210 -5.44 -1.77 -16.69
N ALA A 211 -5.56 -0.47 -16.42
CA ALA A 211 -6.84 0.23 -16.34
C ALA A 211 -7.58 0.23 -17.69
N PHE A 212 -6.91 0.69 -18.75
CA PHE A 212 -7.41 0.64 -20.12
C PHE A 212 -7.81 -0.77 -20.52
N ALA A 213 -6.90 -1.72 -20.29
CA ALA A 213 -7.07 -3.12 -20.64
C ALA A 213 -8.32 -3.74 -19.99
N LYS A 214 -8.53 -3.46 -18.70
CA LYS A 214 -9.68 -3.97 -17.95
C LYS A 214 -10.98 -3.38 -18.48
N VAL A 215 -11.07 -2.07 -18.69
CA VAL A 215 -12.27 -1.41 -19.23
C VAL A 215 -12.57 -1.90 -20.65
N SER A 216 -11.56 -1.92 -21.53
CA SER A 216 -11.68 -2.41 -22.91
C SER A 216 -12.19 -3.85 -22.95
N ARG A 217 -11.64 -4.73 -22.11
CA ARG A 217 -12.09 -6.12 -22.01
C ARG A 217 -13.51 -6.25 -21.48
N THR A 218 -13.89 -5.47 -20.47
CA THR A 218 -15.28 -5.48 -19.96
C THR A 218 -16.26 -5.10 -21.06
N ILE A 219 -16.00 -4.03 -21.82
CA ILE A 219 -16.83 -3.64 -22.96
C ILE A 219 -16.85 -4.72 -24.04
N LYS A 220 -15.70 -5.33 -24.35
CA LYS A 220 -15.59 -6.45 -25.30
C LYS A 220 -16.47 -7.63 -24.87
N ASN A 221 -16.47 -7.98 -23.58
CA ASN A 221 -17.25 -9.10 -23.06
C ASN A 221 -18.76 -8.87 -23.17
N LEU A 222 -19.24 -7.63 -23.08
CA LEU A 222 -20.65 -7.31 -23.37
C LEU A 222 -21.08 -7.74 -24.78
N THR A 223 -20.14 -7.73 -25.74
CA THR A 223 -20.43 -8.16 -27.11
C THR A 223 -20.45 -9.68 -27.29
N ILE A 224 -19.97 -10.44 -26.30
CA ILE A 224 -19.88 -11.91 -26.31
C ILE A 224 -21.07 -12.55 -25.57
N ALA A 225 -21.61 -11.89 -24.55
CA ALA A 225 -22.57 -12.41 -23.55
C ALA A 225 -23.88 -13.04 -24.07
N ARG A 226 -24.10 -13.13 -25.39
CA ARG A 226 -25.23 -13.84 -26.01
C ARG A 226 -24.81 -15.08 -26.83
N GLY A 227 -23.72 -15.75 -26.43
CA GLY A 227 -23.32 -17.05 -26.98
C GLY A 227 -22.72 -17.01 -28.39
N GLY A 228 -22.13 -15.87 -28.80
CA GLY A 228 -21.63 -15.66 -30.16
C GLY A 228 -20.21 -15.09 -30.21
N ARG A 229 -19.67 -15.01 -31.43
CA ARG A 229 -18.40 -14.29 -31.68
C ARG A 229 -18.53 -12.81 -31.27
N PRO A 230 -17.46 -12.18 -30.75
CA PRO A 230 -17.50 -10.76 -30.38
C PRO A 230 -17.99 -9.92 -31.55
N ILE A 231 -18.99 -9.06 -31.32
CA ILE A 231 -19.54 -8.16 -32.35
C ILE A 231 -18.49 -7.11 -32.75
N LEU A 232 -17.69 -6.67 -31.77
CA LEU A 232 -16.63 -5.69 -31.94
C LEU A 232 -15.26 -6.38 -31.83
N ARG A 233 -14.37 -6.02 -32.75
CA ARG A 233 -12.94 -6.34 -32.67
C ARG A 233 -12.23 -5.32 -31.78
N LEU A 234 -12.71 -5.17 -30.54
CA LEU A 234 -12.08 -4.30 -29.55
C LEU A 234 -10.86 -5.02 -28.96
N GLY A 235 -9.72 -4.33 -29.00
CA GLY A 235 -8.43 -4.82 -28.53
C GLY A 235 -7.55 -3.66 -28.06
N PHE A 236 -6.30 -3.98 -27.76
CA PHE A 236 -5.28 -2.97 -27.45
C PHE A 236 -4.86 -2.20 -28.70
N GLY A 237 -4.78 -2.89 -29.84
CA GLY A 237 -4.62 -2.28 -31.15
C GLY A 237 -5.90 -2.36 -31.98
N HIS A 238 -5.77 -1.99 -33.25
CA HIS A 238 -6.88 -1.94 -34.20
C HIS A 238 -6.63 -2.93 -35.33
N VAL A 239 -7.62 -3.77 -35.63
CA VAL A 239 -7.57 -4.61 -36.84
C VAL A 239 -7.96 -3.74 -38.02
N LEU A 240 -6.99 -3.01 -38.55
CA LEU A 240 -7.14 -2.27 -39.80
C LEU A 240 -7.20 -3.30 -40.93
N SER A 241 -8.11 -3.12 -41.90
CA SER A 241 -8.39 -4.16 -42.89
C SER A 241 -7.11 -4.61 -43.61
N PRO A 242 -6.88 -5.93 -43.79
CA PRO A 242 -5.63 -6.49 -44.33
C PRO A 242 -5.37 -6.15 -45.81
N ARG A 243 -6.18 -5.29 -46.43
CA ARG A 243 -6.03 -4.93 -47.85
C ARG A 243 -4.76 -4.14 -48.16
N ASN A 244 -4.07 -3.59 -47.15
CA ASN A 244 -2.80 -2.92 -47.35
C ASN A 244 -1.57 -3.83 -47.17
N HIS A 245 -1.71 -5.05 -46.63
CA HIS A 245 -0.57 -5.96 -46.44
C HIS A 245 -0.07 -6.59 -47.75
N TYR A 246 -0.83 -6.51 -48.85
CA TYR A 246 -0.40 -7.06 -50.14
C TYR A 246 0.75 -6.28 -50.80
N TYR A 247 1.05 -5.06 -50.34
CA TYR A 247 2.18 -4.27 -50.84
C TYR A 247 3.40 -4.28 -49.90
N ASP A 248 3.24 -4.73 -48.66
CA ASP A 248 4.30 -4.72 -47.64
C ASP A 248 5.11 -6.02 -47.60
N GLU A 249 4.60 -7.11 -48.20
CA GLU A 249 5.27 -8.42 -48.20
C GLU A 249 6.58 -8.44 -49.02
N TYR A 250 6.82 -7.43 -49.87
CA TYR A 250 8.10 -7.23 -50.58
C TYR A 250 9.07 -6.27 -49.85
N HIS A 251 8.57 -5.55 -48.85
CA HIS A 251 9.36 -4.77 -47.89
C HIS A 251 9.34 -5.46 -46.53
N ASP A 252 9.51 -6.79 -46.55
CA ASP A 252 9.81 -7.58 -45.36
C ASP A 252 11.21 -7.19 -44.87
N HIS A 253 11.24 -6.04 -44.20
CA HIS A 253 12.37 -5.58 -43.41
C HIS A 253 12.56 -6.63 -42.31
N THR A 254 13.45 -7.55 -42.61
CA THR A 254 14.17 -8.49 -41.74
C THR A 254 14.94 -7.82 -40.59
N GLY A 255 14.49 -6.65 -40.15
CA GLY A 255 14.85 -5.98 -38.93
C GLY A 255 13.56 -5.47 -38.31
N SER A 256 13.04 -6.21 -37.34
CA SER A 256 12.19 -5.70 -36.28
C SER A 256 12.96 -4.66 -35.42
N GLU A 257 13.60 -3.68 -36.05
CA GLU A 257 13.74 -2.37 -35.45
C GLU A 257 12.31 -1.94 -35.19
N GLN A 258 11.91 -2.09 -33.93
CA GLN A 258 10.82 -1.35 -33.31
C GLN A 258 10.62 -0.09 -34.15
N PHE A 259 9.44 0.07 -34.76
CA PHE A 259 8.95 1.40 -35.09
C PHE A 259 9.40 2.25 -33.91
N LYS A 260 10.37 3.14 -34.15
CA LYS A 260 10.73 4.14 -33.15
C LYS A 260 9.45 4.93 -33.07
N ILE A 261 8.53 4.48 -32.22
CA ILE A 261 7.41 5.25 -31.76
C ILE A 261 8.13 6.44 -31.19
N GLU A 262 8.19 7.50 -32.00
CA GLU A 262 8.73 8.78 -31.60
C GLU A 262 8.11 9.03 -30.24
N LYS A 263 8.98 9.21 -29.23
CA LYS A 263 8.63 9.26 -27.82
C LYS A 263 7.26 9.94 -27.69
N GLU A 264 6.22 9.17 -27.41
CA GLU A 264 4.85 9.68 -27.48
C GLU A 264 4.78 10.93 -26.62
N ASP A 265 4.29 12.03 -27.20
CA ASP A 265 4.15 13.26 -26.45
C ASP A 265 3.23 12.98 -25.25
N TRP A 266 3.65 13.44 -24.06
CA TRP A 266 2.93 13.19 -22.80
C TRP A 266 1.46 13.63 -22.82
N TYR A 267 1.07 14.50 -23.76
CA TYR A 267 -0.27 15.07 -23.87
C TYR A 267 -1.18 14.32 -24.86
N GLN A 268 -0.71 13.29 -25.58
CA GLN A 268 -1.52 12.54 -26.55
C GLN A 268 -1.29 11.03 -26.51
N SER A 269 -2.33 10.26 -26.84
CA SER A 269 -2.20 8.82 -27.13
C SER A 269 -2.15 8.61 -28.64
N TYR A 270 -1.07 8.08 -29.20
CA TYR A 270 -1.10 7.52 -30.55
C TYR A 270 -1.47 6.04 -30.46
N CYS A 271 -2.54 5.63 -31.13
CA CYS A 271 -3.07 4.27 -30.99
C CYS A 271 -2.79 3.45 -32.26
N PRO A 272 -1.64 2.77 -32.35
CA PRO A 272 -1.27 2.01 -33.52
C PRO A 272 -2.12 0.75 -33.67
N ALA A 273 -2.10 0.16 -34.87
CA ALA A 273 -2.77 -1.09 -35.16
C ALA A 273 -2.27 -2.26 -34.29
N HIS A 274 -0.99 -2.26 -33.91
CA HIS A 274 -0.34 -3.34 -33.16
C HIS A 274 0.10 -2.87 -31.78
N VAL A 275 -0.65 -3.25 -30.75
CA VAL A 275 -0.28 -3.03 -29.34
C VAL A 275 -0.32 -4.38 -28.62
N LEU A 276 0.74 -4.67 -27.86
CA LEU A 276 0.86 -5.92 -27.11
C LEU A 276 -0.26 -6.05 -26.08
N SER A 277 -0.93 -7.21 -26.08
CA SER A 277 -1.99 -7.49 -25.13
C SER A 277 -1.43 -7.93 -23.78
N LEU A 278 -2.02 -7.45 -22.69
CA LEU A 278 -1.69 -7.90 -21.34
C LEU A 278 -2.35 -9.26 -21.01
N PRO A 279 -1.70 -10.12 -20.21
CA PRO A 279 -2.29 -11.37 -19.74
C PRO A 279 -3.58 -11.13 -18.95
N VAL A 280 -4.58 -11.98 -19.22
CA VAL A 280 -5.90 -11.94 -18.60
C VAL A 280 -5.85 -12.09 -17.08
N GLY A 281 -5.04 -13.02 -16.59
CA GLY A 281 -4.91 -13.29 -15.15
C GLY A 281 -4.37 -12.09 -14.38
N ASP A 282 -3.41 -11.37 -14.96
CA ASP A 282 -2.79 -10.20 -14.31
C ASP A 282 -3.76 -9.03 -14.19
N MET A 283 -4.58 -8.80 -15.23
CA MET A 283 -5.63 -7.79 -15.20
C MET A 283 -6.67 -8.07 -14.11
N ASP A 284 -7.16 -9.30 -14.02
CA ASP A 284 -8.20 -9.66 -13.05
C ASP A 284 -7.64 -9.68 -11.63
N LYS A 285 -6.40 -10.15 -11.43
CA LYS A 285 -5.68 -10.07 -10.16
C LYS A 285 -5.50 -8.62 -9.70
N TRP A 286 -5.03 -7.73 -10.58
CA TRP A 286 -4.89 -6.31 -10.26
C TRP A 286 -6.24 -5.65 -9.95
N TYR A 287 -7.26 -5.89 -10.77
CA TYR A 287 -8.59 -5.32 -10.56
C TYR A 287 -9.17 -5.71 -9.20
N ASN A 288 -9.12 -7.00 -8.86
CA ASN A 288 -9.66 -7.51 -7.60
C ASN A 288 -8.89 -6.97 -6.38
N ALA A 289 -7.57 -6.77 -6.50
CA ALA A 289 -6.75 -6.29 -5.39
C ALA A 289 -6.79 -4.76 -5.19
N ALA A 290 -6.89 -3.98 -6.28
CA ALA A 290 -6.70 -2.52 -6.24
C ALA A 290 -7.96 -1.71 -6.59
N CYS A 291 -8.82 -2.21 -7.49
CA CYS A 291 -9.96 -1.46 -8.02
C CYS A 291 -11.28 -1.85 -7.32
N ALA A 292 -11.65 -3.13 -7.35
CA ALA A 292 -12.93 -3.62 -6.84
C ALA A 292 -13.21 -3.17 -5.39
N PRO A 293 -12.24 -3.22 -4.44
CA PRO A 293 -12.49 -2.78 -3.07
C PRO A 293 -12.89 -1.30 -2.95
N LEU A 294 -12.52 -0.44 -3.90
CA LEU A 294 -12.83 0.99 -3.87
C LEU A 294 -14.34 1.30 -3.97
N LEU A 295 -15.15 0.35 -4.45
CA LEU A 295 -16.60 0.48 -4.49
C LEU A 295 -17.21 0.53 -3.09
N ASP A 296 -16.64 -0.23 -2.16
CA ASP A 296 -17.08 -0.34 -0.76
C ASP A 296 -16.33 0.61 0.17
N LEU A 297 -15.13 1.03 -0.22
CA LEU A 297 -14.30 1.95 0.57
C LEU A 297 -14.77 3.42 0.52
N PRO A 298 -14.45 4.23 1.52
CA PRO A 298 -14.82 5.65 1.61
C PRO A 298 -14.48 6.50 0.40
N LYS A 299 -15.29 7.55 0.19
CA LYS A 299 -15.08 8.52 -0.91
C LYS A 299 -13.71 9.18 -0.90
N ALA A 300 -13.13 9.45 0.28
CA ALA A 300 -11.83 10.08 0.41
C ALA A 300 -10.70 9.30 -0.30
N ILE A 301 -10.78 7.96 -0.35
CA ILE A 301 -9.74 7.10 -0.96
C ILE A 301 -9.89 7.07 -2.49
N ARG A 302 -11.10 7.34 -2.98
CA ARG A 302 -11.45 7.39 -4.41
C ARG A 302 -10.94 8.66 -5.09
N GLU A 303 -10.42 9.62 -4.33
CA GLU A 303 -9.87 10.87 -4.85
C GLU A 303 -8.57 10.65 -5.63
N ASN A 304 -8.28 11.57 -6.56
CA ASN A 304 -7.04 11.63 -7.32
C ASN A 304 -5.83 12.11 -6.50
N LYS A 305 -5.98 12.33 -5.21
CA LYS A 305 -4.93 12.73 -4.27
C LYS A 305 -4.79 11.70 -3.17
N VAL A 306 -3.59 11.57 -2.64
CA VAL A 306 -3.24 10.61 -1.59
C VAL A 306 -2.20 11.22 -0.64
N LEU A 307 -2.16 10.75 0.61
CA LEU A 307 -1.09 11.15 1.52
C LEU A 307 0.15 10.27 1.27
N ILE A 308 1.32 10.89 1.24
CA ILE A 308 2.61 10.20 1.26
C ILE A 308 3.42 10.68 2.46
N PHE A 309 4.31 9.83 2.95
CA PHE A 309 5.27 10.21 3.99
C PHE A 309 6.50 10.83 3.33
N ASN A 310 6.81 12.07 3.68
CA ASN A 310 7.90 12.82 3.06
C ASN A 310 9.20 12.72 3.86
N LYS A 311 10.29 13.27 3.31
CA LYS A 311 11.62 13.27 3.97
C LYS A 311 11.72 14.13 5.23
N ARG A 312 10.70 14.93 5.54
CA ARG A 312 10.62 15.77 6.75
C ARG A 312 9.85 15.06 7.88
N ASN A 313 9.54 13.78 7.72
CA ASN A 313 8.72 12.98 8.62
C ASN A 313 7.28 13.50 8.77
N GLU A 314 6.73 14.08 7.70
CA GLU A 314 5.38 14.62 7.65
C GLU A 314 4.54 13.94 6.56
N LEU A 315 3.23 13.96 6.73
CA LEU A 315 2.29 13.51 5.70
C LEU A 315 1.97 14.66 4.75
N GLU A 316 2.25 14.45 3.46
CA GLU A 316 1.99 15.41 2.39
C GLU A 316 0.89 14.89 1.45
N LYS A 317 -0.10 15.72 1.12
CA LYS A 317 -1.15 15.37 0.16
C LYS A 317 -0.68 15.66 -1.27
N VAL A 318 -0.42 14.61 -2.04
CA VAL A 318 0.07 14.69 -3.42
C VAL A 318 -0.93 14.12 -4.42
N PRO A 319 -0.92 14.55 -5.70
CA PRO A 319 -1.64 13.86 -6.76
C PRO A 319 -1.15 12.42 -6.90
N ARG A 320 -2.08 11.46 -7.10
CA ARG A 320 -1.74 10.04 -7.29
C ARG A 320 -0.85 9.80 -8.51
N GLY A 321 -0.99 10.65 -9.54
CA GLY A 321 -0.15 10.56 -10.73
C GLY A 321 1.33 10.90 -10.49
N LYS A 322 1.64 11.60 -9.39
CA LYS A 322 3.01 11.92 -8.95
C LYS A 322 3.51 11.01 -7.84
N ALA A 323 2.65 10.12 -7.33
CA ALA A 323 2.99 9.14 -6.30
C ALA A 323 3.44 7.82 -6.94
N THR A 324 3.93 6.90 -6.11
CA THR A 324 4.28 5.55 -6.60
C THR A 324 3.04 4.84 -7.16
N PRO A 325 3.11 4.26 -8.37
CA PRO A 325 1.99 3.58 -9.01
C PRO A 325 1.31 2.52 -8.14
N SER A 326 0.03 2.25 -8.40
CA SER A 326 -0.77 1.36 -7.53
C SER A 326 -0.33 -0.10 -7.56
N ASN A 327 0.23 -0.57 -8.67
CA ASN A 327 0.80 -1.92 -8.76
C ASN A 327 2.03 -2.12 -7.87
N SER A 328 2.74 -1.03 -7.52
CA SER A 328 4.00 -1.01 -6.77
C SER A 328 3.87 -0.33 -5.40
N SER A 329 2.65 -0.12 -4.90
CA SER A 329 2.40 0.49 -3.59
C SER A 329 1.26 -0.19 -2.82
N LEU A 330 1.25 0.02 -1.51
CA LEU A 330 0.21 -0.39 -0.56
C LEU A 330 -0.35 0.85 0.14
N GLU A 331 -1.60 0.78 0.63
CA GLU A 331 -2.26 1.91 1.29
C GLU A 331 -2.80 1.54 2.67
N PHE A 332 -2.38 2.31 3.68
CA PHE A 332 -2.98 2.27 5.01
C PHE A 332 -4.18 3.21 5.05
N LEU A 333 -5.33 2.72 5.50
CA LEU A 333 -6.56 3.50 5.62
C LEU A 333 -6.69 4.02 7.05
N ILE A 334 -6.68 5.34 7.22
CA ILE A 334 -6.75 5.98 8.53
C ILE A 334 -8.23 6.27 8.85
N ASP A 335 -8.71 5.68 9.95
CA ASP A 335 -10.05 5.89 10.52
C ASP A 335 -11.23 5.63 9.56
N LYS A 336 -11.07 4.64 8.66
CA LYS A 336 -12.12 4.14 7.76
C LYS A 336 -12.92 5.20 7.00
N LYS A 337 -12.52 6.48 6.99
CA LYS A 337 -13.33 7.59 6.45
C LYS A 337 -12.51 8.80 6.01
N SER A 338 -11.28 8.98 6.53
CA SER A 338 -10.64 10.30 6.51
C SER A 338 -9.53 10.43 5.47
N ALA A 339 -8.65 9.43 5.35
CA ALA A 339 -7.54 9.48 4.39
C ALA A 339 -6.92 8.09 4.16
N SER A 340 -6.13 7.97 3.09
CA SER A 340 -5.18 6.87 2.93
C SER A 340 -3.75 7.40 2.82
N VAL A 341 -2.82 6.63 3.39
CA VAL A 341 -1.38 6.86 3.27
C VAL A 341 -0.79 5.79 2.35
N LEU A 342 -0.20 6.23 1.25
CA LEU A 342 0.44 5.38 0.26
C LEU A 342 1.91 5.15 0.61
N VAL A 343 2.29 3.88 0.63
CA VAL A 343 3.66 3.44 0.91
C VAL A 343 4.15 2.52 -0.22
N PRO A 344 5.32 2.78 -0.82
CA PRO A 344 5.90 1.92 -1.85
C PRO A 344 6.14 0.48 -1.36
N LYS A 345 5.85 -0.52 -2.20
CA LYS A 345 6.02 -1.96 -1.88
C LYS A 345 7.45 -2.32 -1.51
N LYS A 346 8.43 -1.66 -2.13
CA LYS A 346 9.86 -1.86 -1.86
C LYS A 346 10.26 -1.60 -0.41
N LEU A 347 9.51 -0.75 0.31
CA LEU A 347 9.80 -0.44 1.72
C LEU A 347 9.34 -1.56 2.67
N PHE A 348 8.61 -2.55 2.17
CA PHE A 348 8.16 -3.71 2.95
C PHE A 348 9.02 -4.95 2.68
N GLU A 349 10.11 -4.85 1.91
CA GLU A 349 10.96 -5.99 1.56
C GLU A 349 11.54 -6.66 2.81
N ASP A 350 11.92 -5.86 3.81
CA ASP A 350 12.47 -6.32 5.10
C ASP A 350 11.39 -6.58 6.17
N PHE A 351 10.11 -6.36 5.85
CA PHE A 351 8.99 -6.47 6.80
C PHE A 351 7.96 -7.50 6.32
N LEU A 352 8.32 -8.78 6.43
CA LEU A 352 7.55 -9.90 5.88
C LEU A 352 6.19 -10.06 6.54
N SER A 353 6.07 -9.84 7.85
CA SER A 353 4.77 -9.91 8.55
C SER A 353 3.77 -8.87 8.03
N ILE A 354 4.24 -7.66 7.71
CA ILE A 354 3.40 -6.60 7.13
C ILE A 354 2.91 -7.01 5.75
N LYS A 355 3.82 -7.53 4.91
CA LYS A 355 3.46 -8.04 3.58
C LYS A 355 2.45 -9.19 3.68
N ALA A 356 2.66 -10.13 4.59
CA ALA A 356 1.74 -11.23 4.85
C ALA A 356 0.35 -10.75 5.30
N ALA A 357 0.27 -9.64 6.05
CA ALA A 357 -1.01 -9.04 6.44
C ALA A 357 -1.81 -8.51 5.24
N PHE A 358 -1.16 -7.85 4.29
CA PHE A 358 -1.79 -7.42 3.02
C PHE A 358 -2.19 -8.62 2.14
N ASP A 359 -1.30 -9.61 2.02
CA ASP A 359 -1.54 -10.81 1.22
C ASP A 359 -2.72 -11.63 1.77
N LYS A 360 -2.84 -11.75 3.10
CA LYS A 360 -3.97 -12.40 3.78
C LYS A 360 -5.30 -11.72 3.47
N LYS A 361 -5.31 -10.38 3.40
CA LYS A 361 -6.50 -9.61 3.01
C LYS A 361 -6.80 -9.67 1.51
N LYS A 362 -5.85 -10.14 0.68
CA LYS A 362 -5.92 -10.11 -0.79
C LYS A 362 -6.28 -8.73 -1.34
N SER A 363 -5.87 -7.68 -0.64
CA SER A 363 -6.22 -6.29 -0.92
C SER A 363 -5.00 -5.39 -0.79
N ARG A 364 -4.94 -4.33 -1.60
CA ARG A 364 -3.94 -3.28 -1.48
C ARG A 364 -4.16 -2.37 -0.26
N TYR A 365 -5.34 -2.44 0.34
CA TYR A 365 -5.77 -1.52 1.40
C TYR A 365 -5.82 -2.23 2.75
N MET A 366 -5.32 -1.56 3.78
CA MET A 366 -5.37 -2.06 5.15
C MET A 366 -5.84 -0.99 6.13
N ASP A 367 -6.96 -1.27 6.80
CA ASP A 367 -7.46 -0.41 7.88
C ASP A 367 -6.51 -0.36 9.08
N ILE A 368 -6.17 0.85 9.49
CA ILE A 368 -5.55 1.18 10.77
C ILE A 368 -6.61 1.92 11.58
N LYS A 369 -6.94 1.38 12.76
CA LYS A 369 -7.92 1.99 13.66
C LYS A 369 -7.18 2.85 14.69
N LEU A 370 -7.36 4.17 14.65
CA LEU A 370 -6.62 5.08 15.54
C LEU A 370 -7.14 5.07 17.00
N ASP A 371 -8.31 4.48 17.24
CA ASP A 371 -8.80 4.19 18.59
C ASP A 371 -7.86 3.25 19.34
N LYS A 372 -7.21 2.33 18.62
CA LYS A 372 -6.26 1.36 19.17
C LYS A 372 -4.80 1.69 18.91
N VAL A 373 -4.51 2.30 17.77
CA VAL A 373 -3.15 2.64 17.37
C VAL A 373 -2.99 4.17 17.42
N PRO A 374 -2.26 4.71 18.41
CA PRO A 374 -2.01 6.13 18.49
C PRO A 374 -1.40 6.69 17.19
N LYS A 375 -1.82 7.89 16.80
CA LYS A 375 -1.38 8.53 15.55
C LYS A 375 0.15 8.70 15.50
N ASP A 376 0.75 9.07 16.63
CA ASP A 376 2.20 9.17 16.79
C ASP A 376 2.89 7.83 16.53
N ALA A 377 2.40 6.73 17.11
CA ALA A 377 2.94 5.38 16.85
C ALA A 377 2.85 5.01 15.36
N PHE A 378 1.73 5.35 14.70
CA PHE A 378 1.61 5.14 13.26
C PHE A 378 2.61 5.99 12.45
N MET A 379 2.86 7.24 12.84
CA MET A 379 3.88 8.08 12.21
C MET A 379 5.29 7.50 12.41
N THR A 380 5.58 6.98 13.60
CA THR A 380 6.84 6.29 13.92
C THR A 380 7.01 5.01 13.08
N LEU A 381 5.93 4.26 12.83
CA LEU A 381 5.94 3.14 11.88
C LEU A 381 6.31 3.60 10.47
N LEU A 382 5.74 4.72 10.00
CA LEU A 382 6.08 5.25 8.67
C LEU A 382 7.55 5.68 8.60
N GLU A 383 8.09 6.31 9.66
CA GLU A 383 9.52 6.64 9.76
C GLU A 383 10.40 5.39 9.68
N LEU A 384 10.03 4.33 10.41
CA LEU A 384 10.70 3.03 10.39
C LEU A 384 10.75 2.44 8.98
N LEU A 385 9.61 2.42 8.28
CA LEU A 385 9.53 1.87 6.92
C LEU A 385 10.38 2.68 5.91
N HIS A 386 10.51 3.99 6.09
CA HIS A 386 11.23 4.84 5.13
C HIS A 386 12.73 4.95 5.41
N THR A 387 13.15 4.81 6.68
CA THR A 387 14.53 5.07 7.09
C THR A 387 15.24 3.86 7.68
N GLY A 388 14.52 2.76 7.97
CA GLY A 388 15.04 1.59 8.67
C GLY A 388 15.22 1.79 10.17
N SER A 389 14.89 2.96 10.70
CA SER A 389 14.95 3.29 12.13
C SER A 389 13.87 4.32 12.48
N TYR A 390 13.72 4.70 13.75
CA TYR A 390 12.78 5.76 14.11
C TYR A 390 13.27 6.62 15.27
N SER A 391 12.75 7.84 15.32
CA SER A 391 13.04 8.83 16.35
C SER A 391 12.30 8.49 17.65
N PRO A 392 12.86 8.86 18.82
CA PRO A 392 14.12 9.56 19.01
C PRO A 392 15.36 8.66 18.85
N ASP A 393 16.49 9.25 18.43
CA ASP A 393 17.79 8.59 18.37
C ASP A 393 18.31 8.25 19.78
N LEU A 394 18.58 6.96 20.02
CA LEU A 394 18.99 6.41 21.31
C LEU A 394 20.38 6.86 21.78
N ALA A 395 21.18 7.56 20.96
CA ALA A 395 22.55 7.97 21.33
C ALA A 395 22.65 8.66 22.72
N ALA A 396 21.63 9.42 23.12
CA ALA A 396 21.61 10.12 24.42
C ALA A 396 21.29 9.21 25.64
N VAL A 397 20.77 8.01 25.39
CA VAL A 397 20.35 7.03 26.42
C VAL A 397 21.07 5.69 26.28
N MET A 398 22.01 5.57 25.34
CA MET A 398 22.94 4.45 25.25
C MET A 398 24.18 4.73 26.10
N GLY A 399 24.67 3.71 26.82
CA GLY A 399 25.92 3.81 27.57
C GLY A 399 27.14 3.60 26.69
N GLU A 400 28.29 4.15 27.10
CA GLU A 400 29.60 3.78 26.53
C GLU A 400 29.88 2.32 26.91
N GLY A 401 29.60 1.42 25.97
CA GLY A 401 29.60 -0.03 26.20
C GLY A 401 28.18 -0.58 26.18
N ARG A 402 27.95 -1.60 25.33
CA ARG A 402 26.67 -2.32 25.23
C ARG A 402 26.39 -3.07 26.53
N MET A 403 25.94 -2.38 27.57
CA MET A 403 25.26 -3.01 28.68
C MET A 403 23.89 -3.46 28.17
N GLY A 404 23.80 -4.71 27.73
CA GLY A 404 22.53 -5.30 27.34
C GLY A 404 21.55 -5.33 28.51
N GLY A 405 20.28 -5.03 28.23
CA GLY A 405 19.16 -5.19 29.16
C GLY A 405 18.38 -3.90 29.41
N PRO A 406 17.30 -3.97 30.20
CA PRO A 406 16.46 -2.81 30.46
C PRO A 406 17.20 -1.67 31.20
N PRO A 407 16.74 -0.42 31.06
CA PRO A 407 17.41 0.74 31.66
C PRO A 407 17.24 0.85 33.17
N VAL A 408 18.14 1.61 33.80
CA VAL A 408 18.05 2.00 35.22
C VAL A 408 17.34 3.35 35.36
N ILE A 409 16.44 3.49 36.32
CA ILE A 409 15.81 4.78 36.65
C ILE A 409 16.88 5.73 37.24
N LYS A 410 17.18 6.82 36.53
CA LYS A 410 18.17 7.83 36.94
C LYS A 410 17.55 9.16 37.41
N GLY A 411 16.24 9.35 37.20
CA GLY A 411 15.46 10.51 37.63
C GLY A 411 14.66 11.12 36.47
N VAL A 412 13.47 11.67 36.76
CA VAL A 412 12.58 12.23 35.73
C VAL A 412 13.09 13.58 35.25
N ARG A 413 13.27 13.75 33.94
CA ARG A 413 13.60 15.03 33.31
C ARG A 413 12.34 15.64 32.68
N SER A 414 11.85 16.75 33.23
CA SER A 414 10.72 17.47 32.66
C SER A 414 11.07 18.01 31.26
N GLY A 415 10.23 17.72 30.27
CA GLY A 415 10.40 18.21 28.89
C GLY A 415 11.45 17.47 28.06
N GLY A 416 11.95 16.32 28.52
CA GLY A 416 12.81 15.44 27.72
C GLY A 416 12.04 14.72 26.59
N LYS A 417 12.77 14.15 25.64
CA LYS A 417 12.20 13.26 24.61
C LYS A 417 11.75 11.95 25.27
N GLU A 418 10.63 11.39 24.80
CA GLU A 418 10.12 10.09 25.23
C GLU A 418 10.80 8.96 24.43
N TYR A 419 11.75 8.26 25.04
CA TYR A 419 12.47 7.14 24.45
C TYR A 419 11.71 5.83 24.68
N LEU A 420 11.54 5.43 25.95
CA LEU A 420 10.82 4.24 26.36
C LEU A 420 9.35 4.29 25.96
N GLY A 421 8.67 5.43 26.16
CA GLY A 421 7.27 5.57 25.78
C GLY A 421 7.06 5.30 24.29
N THR A 422 7.92 5.86 23.44
CA THR A 422 7.87 5.64 21.98
C THR A 422 8.11 4.17 21.62
N ASP A 423 9.12 3.53 22.20
CA ASP A 423 9.43 2.13 21.90
C ASP A 423 8.31 1.18 22.41
N VAL A 424 7.71 1.44 23.57
CA VAL A 424 6.53 0.71 24.08
C VAL A 424 5.31 0.87 23.16
N ARG A 425 5.04 2.10 22.69
CA ARG A 425 3.94 2.35 21.74
C ARG A 425 4.17 1.63 20.41
N MET A 426 5.41 1.56 19.93
CA MET A 426 5.77 0.78 18.74
C MET A 426 5.61 -0.73 18.95
N TRP A 427 5.99 -1.25 20.12
CA TRP A 427 5.72 -2.64 20.48
C TRP A 427 4.22 -2.94 20.46
N ASN A 428 3.41 -2.11 21.13
CA ASN A 428 1.96 -2.29 21.19
C ASN A 428 1.30 -2.20 19.80
N LEU A 429 1.78 -1.30 18.94
CA LEU A 429 1.37 -1.24 17.52
C LEU A 429 1.69 -2.55 16.80
N GLY A 430 2.89 -3.10 17.00
CA GLY A 430 3.29 -4.39 16.45
C GLY A 430 2.41 -5.54 16.93
N VAL A 431 2.02 -5.56 18.21
CA VAL A 431 1.08 -6.55 18.77
C VAL A 431 -0.31 -6.42 18.14
N GLU A 432 -0.88 -5.21 18.10
CA GLU A 432 -2.25 -5.00 17.58
C GLU A 432 -2.37 -5.31 16.09
N LEU A 433 -1.33 -5.00 15.30
CA LEU A 433 -1.34 -5.24 13.86
C LEU A 433 -0.74 -6.60 13.45
N GLY A 434 -0.11 -7.31 14.39
CA GLY A 434 0.58 -8.58 14.14
C GLY A 434 1.86 -8.39 13.32
N PHE A 435 2.62 -7.33 13.58
CA PHE A 435 3.87 -7.02 12.89
C PHE A 435 5.09 -7.44 13.72
N ASP A 436 5.55 -8.67 13.51
CA ASP A 436 6.61 -9.28 14.32
C ASP A 436 7.96 -8.56 14.20
N GLU A 437 8.34 -8.07 13.02
CA GLU A 437 9.59 -7.31 12.85
C GLU A 437 9.52 -5.97 13.60
N VAL A 438 8.34 -5.33 13.64
CA VAL A 438 8.14 -4.08 14.40
C VAL A 438 8.28 -4.35 15.90
N LYS A 439 7.71 -5.47 16.39
CA LYS A 439 7.91 -5.92 17.78
C LYS A 439 9.38 -6.15 18.08
N SER A 440 10.09 -6.87 17.22
CA SER A 440 11.53 -7.15 17.39
C SER A 440 12.35 -5.85 17.49
N VAL A 441 12.16 -4.92 16.54
CA VAL A 441 12.89 -3.64 16.52
C VAL A 441 12.59 -2.83 17.78
N ALA A 442 11.33 -2.77 18.22
CA ALA A 442 10.95 -2.09 19.46
C ALA A 442 11.61 -2.72 20.70
N MET A 443 11.60 -4.05 20.81
CA MET A 443 12.22 -4.76 21.93
C MET A 443 13.74 -4.60 21.96
N ASP A 444 14.40 -4.65 20.80
CA ASP A 444 15.84 -4.42 20.69
C ASP A 444 16.21 -3.01 21.17
N ARG A 445 15.42 -2.00 20.78
CA ARG A 445 15.59 -0.63 21.24
C ARG A 445 15.35 -0.50 22.74
N LEU A 446 14.28 -1.09 23.28
CA LEU A 446 13.99 -1.13 24.72
C LEU A 446 15.14 -1.72 25.56
N ARG A 447 15.85 -2.73 25.03
CA ARG A 447 17.00 -3.39 25.67
C ARG A 447 18.34 -2.70 25.41
N ALA A 448 18.39 -1.73 24.50
CA ALA A 448 19.59 -0.95 24.20
C ALA A 448 19.75 0.28 25.10
N GLN A 449 18.65 0.73 25.74
CA GLN A 449 18.66 1.88 26.63
C GLN A 449 19.29 1.54 27.99
N CYS A 450 20.23 2.36 28.46
CA CYS A 450 20.90 2.15 29.75
C CYS A 450 20.28 2.95 30.90
N ALA A 451 19.56 4.04 30.59
CA ALA A 451 18.98 4.95 31.56
C ALA A 451 17.54 5.34 31.20
N CYS A 452 16.68 5.39 32.21
CA CYS A 452 15.30 5.87 32.13
C CYS A 452 15.24 7.26 32.76
N TYR A 453 14.93 8.26 31.93
CA TYR A 453 14.70 9.67 32.32
C TYR A 453 13.24 10.10 32.21
N GLU A 454 12.38 9.23 31.70
CA GLU A 454 10.94 9.41 31.60
C GLU A 454 10.27 9.06 32.94
N ASP A 455 8.95 9.24 33.01
CA ASP A 455 8.15 8.76 34.13
C ASP A 455 7.95 7.23 34.01
N PRO A 456 8.61 6.41 34.84
CA PRO A 456 8.53 4.96 34.73
C PRO A 456 7.12 4.42 35.04
N VAL A 457 6.30 5.15 35.81
CA VAL A 457 4.92 4.72 36.11
C VAL A 457 4.03 4.87 34.88
N GLU A 458 4.21 5.94 34.10
CA GLU A 458 3.47 6.13 32.85
C GLU A 458 3.90 5.12 31.78
N VAL A 459 5.20 4.82 31.69
CA VAL A 459 5.71 3.75 30.79
C VAL A 459 5.09 2.40 31.15
N LEU A 460 5.07 2.03 32.43
CA LEU A 460 4.43 0.78 32.87
C LEU A 460 2.91 0.81 32.63
N ARG A 461 2.24 1.94 32.81
CA ARG A 461 0.83 2.08 32.48
C ARG A 461 0.56 1.80 31.00
N ASP A 462 1.39 2.32 30.12
CA ASP A 462 1.29 2.08 28.67
C ASP A 462 1.55 0.61 28.30
N VAL A 463 2.48 -0.07 29.01
CA VAL A 463 2.73 -1.50 28.80
C VAL A 463 1.50 -2.34 29.17
N TYR A 464 0.88 -2.07 30.33
CA TYR A 464 -0.22 -2.86 30.87
C TYR A 464 -1.61 -2.30 30.52
N LYS A 465 -1.70 -1.46 29.49
CA LYS A 465 -2.96 -0.81 29.11
C LYS A 465 -3.97 -1.81 28.55
N GLU A 466 -5.16 -1.86 29.15
CA GLU A 466 -6.38 -2.56 28.70
C GLU A 466 -6.29 -4.09 28.48
N LYS A 467 -5.10 -4.70 28.48
CA LYS A 467 -4.87 -6.14 28.28
C LYS A 467 -3.59 -6.61 28.97
N ASP A 468 -3.55 -7.91 29.33
CA ASP A 468 -2.32 -8.58 29.77
C ASP A 468 -1.26 -8.59 28.64
N PRO A 469 -0.04 -8.07 28.88
CA PRO A 469 0.99 -8.01 27.85
C PRO A 469 1.47 -9.41 27.40
N GLU A 470 2.02 -9.49 26.18
CA GLU A 470 2.64 -10.74 25.71
C GLU A 470 3.80 -11.17 26.63
N PRO A 471 4.08 -12.49 26.75
CA PRO A 471 5.08 -13.02 27.68
C PRO A 471 6.46 -12.36 27.57
N GLU A 472 6.88 -11.98 26.36
CA GLU A 472 8.17 -11.31 26.15
C GLU A 472 8.22 -9.92 26.77
N MET A 473 7.15 -9.12 26.63
CA MET A 473 7.07 -7.81 27.28
C MET A 473 7.00 -7.94 28.80
N ARG A 474 6.26 -8.93 29.33
CA ARG A 474 6.25 -9.22 30.77
C ARG A 474 7.62 -9.62 31.30
N GLN A 475 8.38 -10.38 30.51
CA GLN A 475 9.76 -10.72 30.84
C GLN A 475 10.65 -9.48 30.88
N TYR A 476 10.55 -8.60 29.88
CA TYR A 476 11.23 -7.31 29.86
C TYR A 476 10.90 -6.46 31.11
N VAL A 477 9.62 -6.36 31.49
CA VAL A 477 9.21 -5.61 32.69
C VAL A 477 9.82 -6.18 33.95
N LYS A 478 9.79 -7.50 34.16
CA LYS A 478 10.43 -8.12 35.33
C LYS A 478 11.92 -7.81 35.39
N GLU A 479 12.62 -7.90 34.25
CA GLU A 479 14.04 -7.52 34.16
C GLU A 479 14.26 -6.03 34.46
N PHE A 480 13.37 -5.16 33.98
CA PHE A 480 13.38 -3.73 34.27
C PHE A 480 13.21 -3.46 35.77
N LEU A 481 12.26 -4.11 36.43
CA LEU A 481 12.03 -3.97 37.88
C LEU A 481 13.23 -4.43 38.71
N MET A 482 13.91 -5.51 38.29
CA MET A 482 15.09 -6.04 38.97
C MET A 482 16.37 -5.24 38.70
N ARG A 483 16.38 -4.36 37.70
CA ARG A 483 17.58 -3.66 37.25
C ARG A 483 18.08 -2.70 38.34
N ALA A 484 19.36 -2.81 38.69
CA ALA A 484 20.05 -1.92 39.62
C ALA A 484 21.19 -1.17 38.92
N PRO A 485 21.56 0.04 39.38
CA PRO A 485 22.77 0.73 38.93
C PRO A 485 24.00 -0.15 39.16
N MET A 486 24.86 -0.27 38.15
CA MET A 486 26.18 -0.87 38.33
C MET A 486 27.10 0.16 39.02
N PRO A 487 27.92 -0.23 40.00
CA PRO A 487 28.87 0.68 40.62
C PRO A 487 29.86 1.22 39.57
N GLU A 488 29.94 2.54 39.47
CA GLU A 488 30.93 3.25 38.65
C GLU A 488 32.33 2.80 39.07
N GLY A 489 33.07 2.15 38.16
CA GLY A 489 34.41 1.59 38.43
C GLY A 489 34.55 0.08 38.23
N ALA A 490 33.44 -0.66 38.05
CA ALA A 490 33.52 -2.11 37.82
C ALA A 490 34.06 -2.52 36.43
N TYR A 491 34.22 -1.56 35.51
CA TYR A 491 34.62 -1.82 34.11
C TYR A 491 36.10 -1.54 33.80
N ASP A 492 36.84 -0.83 34.65
CA ASP A 492 38.22 -0.42 34.35
C ASP A 492 39.30 -1.49 34.65
N GLY A 493 38.91 -2.69 35.10
CA GLY A 493 39.87 -3.72 35.52
C GLY A 493 39.70 -5.14 34.98
N ALA A 494 38.65 -5.45 34.22
CA ALA A 494 38.26 -6.84 33.95
C ALA A 494 38.44 -7.29 32.50
N LEU A 495 39.67 -7.17 31.97
CA LEU A 495 40.20 -8.07 30.94
C LEU A 495 40.96 -9.27 31.57
N GLY A 496 40.59 -9.64 32.80
CA GLY A 496 41.12 -10.80 33.51
C GLY A 496 39.99 -11.77 33.85
N VAL A 497 39.83 -12.81 33.04
CA VAL A 497 38.99 -13.97 33.32
C VAL A 497 39.38 -14.55 34.69
N GLY A 498 38.47 -14.53 35.68
CA GLY A 498 38.54 -15.49 36.81
C GLY A 498 38.49 -15.01 38.27
N ALA A 499 38.15 -13.75 38.62
CA ALA A 499 38.26 -13.31 40.03
C ALA A 499 37.03 -12.61 40.65
N ALA A 500 35.80 -12.85 40.18
CA ALA A 500 34.60 -12.26 40.77
C ALA A 500 34.06 -12.97 42.03
N ALA A 501 34.74 -14.01 42.53
CA ALA A 501 34.25 -14.83 43.65
C ALA A 501 34.91 -14.58 45.02
N LEU A 502 35.89 -13.66 45.14
CA LEU A 502 36.71 -13.56 46.37
C LEU A 502 36.89 -12.16 46.97
N THR A 503 36.09 -11.16 46.59
CA THR A 503 36.16 -9.81 47.20
C THR A 503 34.91 -9.48 48.03
N MET A 504 34.40 -10.44 48.79
CA MET A 504 33.49 -10.18 49.92
C MET A 504 34.28 -10.28 51.22
N GLY A 505 35.00 -9.23 51.58
CA GLY A 505 35.74 -9.20 52.84
C GLY A 505 36.54 -7.92 53.01
N MET A 506 36.03 -7.03 53.87
CA MET A 506 36.69 -5.85 54.43
C MET A 506 36.85 -4.63 53.48
N GLY A 507 36.08 -3.59 53.77
CA GLY A 507 36.28 -2.25 53.21
C GLY A 507 35.47 -1.21 53.99
N MET A 508 36.15 -0.54 54.91
CA MET A 508 35.66 0.52 55.78
C MET A 508 34.97 1.67 55.04
N ALA A 509 34.05 2.31 55.75
CA ALA A 509 33.31 3.49 55.38
C ALA A 509 34.20 4.63 54.84
N ALA A 510 33.93 5.06 53.60
CA ALA A 510 34.16 6.42 53.17
C ALA A 510 32.78 7.07 52.96
N ALA A 511 32.30 7.71 54.03
CA ALA A 511 31.13 8.55 53.99
C ALA A 511 31.46 9.83 53.21
N ASN A 512 30.98 9.90 51.97
CA ASN A 512 30.66 11.16 51.32
C ASN A 512 29.28 10.98 50.70
N GLY A 513 28.37 11.92 50.98
CA GLY A 513 26.92 11.81 50.83
C GLY A 513 26.39 11.70 49.39
N ALA A 514 26.82 10.68 48.65
CA ALA A 514 26.12 10.17 47.49
C ALA A 514 24.95 9.31 47.99
N SER A 515 23.74 9.65 47.55
CA SER A 515 22.45 9.04 47.92
C SER A 515 22.55 7.54 48.26
N ALA A 516 22.00 7.15 49.42
CA ALA A 516 21.88 5.75 49.87
C ALA A 516 21.12 4.82 48.88
N LEU A 517 20.62 5.37 47.77
CA LEU A 517 19.96 4.65 46.68
C LEU A 517 20.86 4.32 45.47
N ALA A 518 22.17 4.62 45.52
CA ALA A 518 23.09 4.45 44.39
C ALA A 518 23.30 3.00 43.91
N GLY A 519 22.74 1.99 44.61
CA GLY A 519 22.69 0.58 44.19
C GLY A 519 21.29 -0.04 44.21
N THR A 520 20.24 0.78 44.35
CA THR A 520 18.86 0.31 44.55
C THR A 520 18.23 -0.14 43.23
N PRO A 521 17.66 -1.38 43.16
CA PRO A 521 16.82 -1.84 42.06
C PRO A 521 15.68 -0.88 41.73
N ASN A 522 15.29 -0.82 40.47
CA ASN A 522 14.19 0.04 39.99
C ASN A 522 12.88 -0.19 40.77
N LEU A 523 12.55 -1.45 41.10
CA LEU A 523 11.36 -1.77 41.88
C LEU A 523 11.30 -1.02 43.21
N TRP A 524 12.40 -1.00 43.96
CA TRP A 524 12.43 -0.32 45.26
C TRP A 524 12.38 1.20 45.10
N LYS A 525 12.93 1.77 44.02
CA LYS A 525 12.75 3.20 43.72
C LYS A 525 11.28 3.53 43.51
N LEU A 526 10.57 2.70 42.74
CA LEU A 526 9.12 2.86 42.50
C LEU A 526 8.31 2.74 43.81
N GLN A 527 8.70 1.87 44.73
CA GLN A 527 8.01 1.65 46.00
C GLN A 527 8.38 2.67 47.11
N GLN A 528 9.56 3.30 47.05
CA GLN A 528 10.09 4.14 48.14
C GLN A 528 10.08 5.64 47.83
N GLU A 529 10.33 6.03 46.57
CA GLU A 529 10.39 7.45 46.21
C GLU A 529 8.99 8.05 46.14
N LEU A 530 8.77 9.14 46.89
CA LEU A 530 7.44 9.74 47.07
C LEU A 530 6.77 10.17 45.75
N CYS A 531 7.54 10.54 44.73
CA CYS A 531 7.02 10.97 43.43
C CYS A 531 6.44 9.82 42.58
N PHE A 532 6.77 8.56 42.88
CA PHE A 532 6.28 7.39 42.15
C PHE A 532 5.32 6.54 42.99
N ARG A 533 5.61 6.42 44.29
CA ARG A 533 5.01 5.41 45.17
C ARG A 533 3.49 5.31 45.08
N GLU A 534 2.78 6.41 45.29
CA GLU A 534 1.31 6.40 45.32
C GLU A 534 0.75 5.95 43.97
N ARG A 535 1.20 6.58 42.87
CA ARG A 535 0.77 6.24 41.51
C ARG A 535 1.15 4.83 41.08
N PHE A 536 2.28 4.31 41.55
CA PHE A 536 2.72 2.95 41.26
C PHE A 536 1.87 1.90 42.00
N LEU A 537 1.55 2.16 43.28
CA LEU A 537 0.63 1.30 44.04
C LEU A 537 -0.78 1.33 43.43
N ASP A 538 -1.28 2.51 43.07
CA ASP A 538 -2.56 2.65 42.37
C ASP A 538 -2.57 1.85 41.05
N LEU A 539 -1.47 1.89 40.30
CA LEU A 539 -1.33 1.12 39.05
C LEU A 539 -1.30 -0.39 39.31
N MET A 540 -0.61 -0.85 40.36
CA MET A 540 -0.60 -2.26 40.76
C MET A 540 -2.00 -2.74 41.17
N ASP A 541 -2.76 -1.91 41.89
CA ASP A 541 -4.12 -2.23 42.31
C ASP A 541 -5.09 -2.31 41.13
N GLN A 542 -4.87 -1.48 40.11
CA GLN A 542 -5.63 -1.49 38.86
C GLN A 542 -5.25 -2.63 37.91
N CYS A 543 -4.01 -3.14 37.99
CA CYS A 543 -3.49 -4.13 37.06
C CYS A 543 -2.92 -5.37 37.77
N GLY A 544 -3.76 -6.41 37.87
CA GLY A 544 -3.35 -7.70 38.47
C GLY A 544 -2.16 -8.37 37.79
N ALA A 545 -1.97 -8.18 36.48
CA ALA A 545 -0.81 -8.73 35.77
C ALA A 545 0.51 -8.07 36.21
N LEU A 546 0.51 -6.74 36.34
CA LEU A 546 1.65 -6.00 36.89
C LEU A 546 1.91 -6.42 38.34
N HIS A 547 0.87 -6.55 39.16
CA HIS A 547 1.01 -6.99 40.55
C HIS A 547 1.74 -8.35 40.65
N ILE A 548 1.35 -9.32 39.82
CA ILE A 548 2.00 -10.64 39.75
C ILE A 548 3.47 -10.50 39.33
N ASP A 549 3.77 -9.66 38.34
CA ASP A 549 5.13 -9.47 37.85
C ASP A 549 6.03 -8.77 38.90
N VAL A 550 5.46 -7.87 39.70
CA VAL A 550 6.12 -7.26 40.86
C VAL A 550 6.45 -8.31 41.91
N LEU A 551 5.50 -9.14 42.33
CA LEU A 551 5.74 -10.22 43.31
C LEU A 551 6.86 -11.17 42.86
N LYS A 552 6.88 -11.52 41.57
CA LYS A 552 7.95 -12.34 40.98
C LYS A 552 9.29 -11.63 41.00
N ALA A 553 9.33 -10.33 40.68
CA ALA A 553 10.56 -9.56 40.76
C ALA A 553 11.08 -9.46 42.21
N GLU A 554 10.21 -9.34 43.20
CA GLU A 554 10.58 -9.37 44.63
C GLU A 554 11.19 -10.72 45.04
N GLU A 555 10.55 -11.83 44.65
CA GLU A 555 11.06 -13.19 44.89
C GLU A 555 12.45 -13.37 44.27
N MET A 556 12.63 -12.92 43.02
CA MET A 556 13.92 -13.01 42.32
C MET A 556 15.00 -12.13 42.96
N LEU A 557 14.67 -10.91 43.43
CA LEU A 557 15.61 -10.05 44.15
C LEU A 557 16.00 -10.66 45.50
N ALA A 558 15.03 -11.22 46.24
CA ALA A 558 15.30 -11.91 47.49
C ALA A 558 16.23 -13.12 47.29
N ALA A 559 15.99 -13.91 46.24
CA ALA A 559 16.85 -15.04 45.86
C ALA A 559 18.28 -14.61 45.50
N GLN A 560 18.47 -13.38 44.98
CA GLN A 560 19.80 -12.79 44.73
C GLN A 560 20.47 -12.23 46.00
N GLY A 561 19.87 -12.41 47.19
CA GLY A 561 20.36 -11.83 48.44
C GLY A 561 20.14 -10.31 48.54
N ARG A 562 19.42 -9.72 47.59
CA ARG A 562 19.03 -8.31 47.59
C ARG A 562 17.72 -8.21 48.34
N THR A 563 17.78 -8.26 49.66
CA THR A 563 16.61 -7.98 50.49
C THR A 563 16.50 -6.47 50.76
N PRO A 564 15.28 -5.90 50.77
CA PRO A 564 15.11 -4.50 51.12
C PRO A 564 15.63 -4.32 52.55
N SER A 565 16.62 -3.46 52.73
CA SER A 565 17.00 -3.05 54.08
C SER A 565 15.76 -2.43 54.72
N PRO A 566 15.33 -2.88 55.92
CA PRO A 566 14.19 -2.27 56.59
C PRO A 566 14.43 -0.76 56.64
N PRO A 567 13.44 0.08 56.31
CA PRO A 567 13.61 1.51 56.37
C PRO A 567 14.12 1.82 57.77
N SER A 568 15.30 2.43 57.85
CA SER A 568 15.90 2.86 59.12
C SER A 568 14.96 3.89 59.75
N ARG A 569 13.91 3.41 60.44
CA ARG A 569 13.22 4.15 61.48
C ARG A 569 14.29 4.36 62.54
N TYR A 570 14.52 5.61 62.93
CA TYR A 570 15.49 6.06 63.94
C TYR A 570 16.87 6.49 63.43
N GLY A 571 16.89 7.60 62.70
CA GLY A 571 17.95 8.60 62.85
C GLY A 571 17.71 9.46 64.10
N VAL A 572 17.67 8.85 65.29
CA VAL A 572 17.79 9.58 66.56
C VAL A 572 19.11 9.14 67.16
N GLY A 573 20.11 10.03 67.10
CA GLY A 573 21.40 9.81 67.73
C GLY A 573 21.21 9.68 69.24
N VAL A 574 21.28 8.45 69.73
CA VAL A 574 21.45 8.17 71.16
C VAL A 574 22.86 7.61 71.34
N VAL A 575 23.71 8.48 71.87
CA VAL A 575 25.03 8.14 72.43
C VAL A 575 24.77 7.45 73.77
N GLY A 576 25.21 6.21 73.96
CA GLY A 576 25.12 5.57 75.27
C GLY A 576 25.61 4.11 75.27
N PRO A 577 26.49 3.71 76.22
CA PRO A 577 27.31 2.50 76.15
C PRO A 577 26.63 1.27 76.76
N TYR A 578 27.38 0.16 76.78
CA TYR A 578 27.15 -1.15 77.42
C TYR A 578 26.85 -2.31 76.46
N SER A 579 27.93 -2.98 76.05
CA SER A 579 27.92 -4.39 75.64
C SER A 579 27.73 -5.29 76.86
N PRO A 580 26.90 -6.35 76.78
CA PRO A 580 27.02 -7.52 77.62
C PRO A 580 27.77 -8.66 76.91
N PRO A 581 28.37 -9.60 77.67
CA PRO A 581 29.37 -10.54 77.18
C PRO A 581 28.77 -11.81 76.56
N ALA A 582 29.59 -12.47 75.73
CA ALA A 582 29.31 -13.76 75.10
C ALA A 582 29.21 -14.91 76.12
N PRO A 583 28.35 -15.92 75.88
CA PRO A 583 28.44 -17.19 76.59
C PRO A 583 29.36 -18.19 75.88
N ALA A 584 30.06 -18.95 76.72
CA ALA A 584 31.16 -19.86 76.43
C ALA A 584 30.73 -21.21 75.79
N LEU A 585 31.73 -21.82 75.15
CA LEU A 585 31.76 -23.15 74.54
C LEU A 585 31.91 -24.31 75.55
N LEU A 586 31.56 -25.52 75.09
CA LEU A 586 32.11 -26.89 75.34
C LEU A 586 31.09 -27.93 75.86
N PRO A 587 31.29 -29.26 75.68
CA PRO A 587 31.83 -29.98 74.52
C PRO A 587 31.11 -31.33 74.15
N THR A 588 31.43 -31.81 72.95
CA THR A 588 31.45 -33.17 72.33
C THR A 588 31.05 -34.46 73.08
N ALA A 589 30.35 -35.36 72.34
CA ALA A 589 30.64 -36.82 72.17
C ALA A 589 29.77 -37.38 71.01
N LEU A 590 30.31 -37.71 69.82
CA LEU A 590 30.84 -39.01 69.35
C LEU A 590 29.85 -40.19 69.31
N SER A 591 29.40 -40.55 68.10
CA SER A 591 29.48 -41.94 67.58
C SER A 591 29.12 -42.01 66.09
N ASN A 592 30.13 -42.27 65.26
CA ASN A 592 30.05 -42.92 63.94
C ASN A 592 30.01 -44.46 64.16
N PRO A 593 29.68 -45.37 63.19
CA PRO A 593 30.51 -45.47 61.97
C PRO A 593 29.93 -46.18 60.69
N LEU A 594 30.76 -46.16 59.62
CA LEU A 594 30.87 -47.10 58.47
C LEU A 594 29.77 -47.06 57.37
N SER A 595 30.03 -47.20 56.05
CA SER A 595 31.23 -47.51 55.25
C SER A 595 30.98 -47.38 53.72
N LEU A 596 32.08 -47.26 52.94
CA LEU A 596 32.37 -47.83 51.58
C LEU A 596 31.43 -47.51 50.38
N SER A 597 31.86 -47.35 49.12
CA SER A 597 33.18 -47.31 48.47
C SER A 597 33.04 -46.83 47.01
N MET A 598 34.05 -46.12 46.54
CA MET A 598 34.67 -46.04 45.19
C MET A 598 33.95 -46.49 43.90
N GLY A 599 34.18 -45.70 42.83
CA GLY A 599 34.27 -46.17 41.45
C GLY A 599 34.58 -45.04 40.45
N MET A 600 35.86 -44.87 40.09
CA MET A 600 36.33 -43.99 39.00
C MET A 600 36.00 -44.56 37.61
N GLY A 601 35.93 -43.70 36.58
CA GLY A 601 35.96 -44.12 35.18
C GLY A 601 36.11 -42.97 34.18
N VAL A 602 37.34 -42.78 33.69
CA VAL A 602 37.74 -41.96 32.54
C VAL A 602 37.49 -42.74 31.24
N GLY A 603 37.12 -42.09 30.14
CA GLY A 603 37.06 -42.75 28.83
C GLY A 603 36.81 -41.83 27.64
N MET A 604 37.81 -41.76 26.75
CA MET A 604 37.89 -41.03 25.48
C MET A 604 36.84 -41.45 24.43
N GLY A 605 36.61 -40.58 23.45
CA GLY A 605 35.80 -40.85 22.25
C GLY A 605 36.54 -41.60 21.14
N MET A 606 35.79 -41.94 20.08
CA MET A 606 36.19 -42.11 18.67
C MET A 606 34.95 -42.49 17.83
N SER A 607 35.01 -42.18 16.54
CA SER A 607 33.93 -42.12 15.55
C SER A 607 33.51 -43.47 14.92
N VAL A 608 32.22 -43.58 14.56
CA VAL A 608 31.52 -44.12 13.33
C VAL A 608 32.29 -45.19 12.48
N PRO A 609 31.69 -46.36 12.08
CA PRO A 609 30.69 -46.41 10.98
C PRO A 609 29.66 -47.58 10.90
N GLY A 610 28.51 -47.28 10.26
CA GLY A 610 27.94 -48.08 9.16
C GLY A 610 26.93 -49.22 9.43
N LEU A 611 25.69 -49.00 8.94
CA LEU A 611 24.78 -49.96 8.25
C LEU A 611 23.91 -50.96 9.09
N PRO A 612 22.80 -51.49 8.54
CA PRO A 612 21.44 -51.22 9.03
C PRO A 612 20.69 -52.46 9.52
N VAL A 613 19.74 -52.30 10.45
CA VAL A 613 18.71 -53.34 10.72
C VAL A 613 17.36 -52.69 11.04
N ALA A 614 16.33 -53.35 10.51
CA ALA A 614 14.92 -53.01 10.48
C ALA A 614 14.22 -52.94 11.85
N GLY A 615 13.28 -52.00 11.95
CA GLY A 615 11.85 -52.33 12.13
C GLY A 615 11.28 -52.46 13.54
N VAL A 616 10.57 -51.42 14.00
CA VAL A 616 9.27 -51.53 14.69
C VAL A 616 8.41 -50.31 14.26
N PRO A 617 7.13 -50.48 13.86
CA PRO A 617 6.33 -49.43 13.24
C PRO A 617 5.63 -48.54 14.29
N LEU A 618 5.55 -47.24 13.99
CA LEU A 618 4.66 -46.27 14.63
C LEU A 618 3.40 -46.05 13.74
N PRO A 619 2.26 -45.64 14.33
CA PRO A 619 0.96 -45.69 13.67
C PRO A 619 0.86 -44.69 12.50
N VAL A 620 0.42 -45.21 11.36
CA VAL A 620 0.17 -44.47 10.13
C VAL A 620 -1.13 -43.67 10.25
N ALA A 621 -1.03 -42.35 10.09
CA ALA A 621 -2.18 -41.48 9.87
C ALA A 621 -2.89 -41.83 8.54
N PRO A 622 -4.23 -41.70 8.45
CA PRO A 622 -4.97 -42.11 7.26
C PRO A 622 -4.56 -41.27 6.04
N ARG A 623 -4.15 -41.95 4.97
CA ARG A 623 -3.93 -41.33 3.65
C ARG A 623 -5.27 -40.91 3.04
N PRO A 624 -5.32 -39.76 2.34
CA PRO A 624 -6.49 -39.37 1.58
C PRO A 624 -6.70 -40.31 0.39
N LEU A 625 -7.96 -40.67 0.16
CA LEU A 625 -8.44 -41.42 -1.00
C LEU A 625 -8.09 -40.67 -2.29
N THR A 626 -7.14 -41.21 -3.05
CA THR A 626 -6.96 -40.87 -4.47
C THR A 626 -8.03 -41.62 -5.28
N ILE A 627 -9.01 -40.88 -5.78
CA ILE A 627 -9.97 -41.36 -6.79
C ILE A 627 -9.33 -41.12 -8.18
N PRO A 628 -9.31 -42.12 -9.09
CA PRO A 628 -8.78 -41.92 -10.43
C PRO A 628 -9.71 -40.99 -11.23
N TRP A 629 -9.16 -39.87 -11.67
CA TRP A 629 -9.82 -38.93 -12.57
C TRP A 629 -9.86 -39.52 -14.00
N THR A 630 -10.97 -40.14 -14.35
CA THR A 630 -11.32 -40.43 -15.74
C THR A 630 -12.62 -39.71 -16.11
N GLY A 631 -12.49 -38.69 -16.95
CA GLY A 631 -13.54 -38.25 -17.89
C GLY A 631 -14.82 -37.66 -17.30
N LEU A 632 -14.76 -36.46 -16.71
CA LEU A 632 -15.93 -35.59 -16.58
C LEU A 632 -15.56 -34.15 -16.98
N SER A 633 -16.41 -33.54 -17.80
CA SER A 633 -16.22 -32.17 -18.30
C SER A 633 -16.26 -31.15 -17.17
N ALA A 634 -15.40 -30.13 -17.23
CA ALA A 634 -15.21 -29.09 -16.22
C ALA A 634 -16.49 -28.34 -15.75
N GLY A 635 -17.63 -28.51 -16.43
CA GLY A 635 -18.92 -27.99 -15.98
C GLY A 635 -19.52 -28.69 -14.75
N SER A 636 -19.35 -30.02 -14.58
CA SER A 636 -20.05 -30.73 -13.49
C SER A 636 -19.39 -30.61 -12.12
N ALA A 637 -18.08 -30.31 -12.08
CA ALA A 637 -17.34 -30.14 -10.82
C ALA A 637 -17.65 -28.80 -10.14
N LEU A 638 -18.03 -27.78 -10.92
CA LEU A 638 -18.46 -26.47 -10.39
C LEU A 638 -19.87 -26.57 -9.79
N ASP A 639 -20.80 -27.25 -10.48
CA ASP A 639 -22.15 -27.48 -9.97
C ASP A 639 -22.17 -28.32 -8.69
N GLU A 640 -21.29 -29.32 -8.58
CA GLU A 640 -21.18 -30.14 -7.37
C GLU A 640 -20.55 -29.37 -6.20
N TYR A 641 -19.61 -28.46 -6.47
CA TYR A 641 -19.03 -27.57 -5.46
C TYR A 641 -20.07 -26.54 -4.94
N GLU A 642 -20.87 -25.94 -5.83
CA GLU A 642 -21.94 -25.02 -5.42
C GLU A 642 -23.02 -25.72 -4.59
N ARG A 643 -23.41 -26.95 -4.96
CA ARG A 643 -24.35 -27.77 -4.16
C ARG A 643 -23.82 -28.08 -2.76
N VAL A 644 -22.55 -28.43 -2.64
CA VAL A 644 -21.94 -28.73 -1.32
C VAL A 644 -21.87 -27.45 -0.46
N ARG A 645 -21.62 -26.30 -1.07
CA ARG A 645 -21.62 -25.00 -0.38
C ARG A 645 -23.01 -24.65 0.15
N GLU A 646 -24.05 -24.81 -0.67
CA GLU A 646 -25.44 -24.53 -0.31
C GLU A 646 -25.92 -25.42 0.85
N ILE A 647 -25.58 -26.71 0.83
CA ILE A 647 -25.89 -27.65 1.93
C ILE A 647 -25.15 -27.27 3.23
N GLN A 648 -23.91 -26.76 3.14
CA GLN A 648 -23.17 -26.30 4.33
C GLN A 648 -23.75 -25.02 4.91
N GLU A 649 -24.21 -24.09 4.07
CA GLU A 649 -24.89 -22.86 4.49
C GLU A 649 -26.23 -23.18 5.16
N GLU A 650 -27.04 -24.09 4.61
CA GLU A 650 -28.29 -24.54 5.24
C GLU A 650 -28.06 -25.21 6.62
N ARG A 651 -27.02 -26.05 6.74
CA ARG A 651 -26.67 -26.69 8.01
C ARG A 651 -26.20 -25.70 9.06
N ALA A 652 -25.45 -24.66 8.66
CA ALA A 652 -25.02 -23.60 9.56
C ALA A 652 -26.22 -22.79 10.06
N LEU A 653 -27.18 -22.48 9.19
CA LEU A 653 -28.40 -21.76 9.53
C LEU A 653 -29.31 -22.57 10.47
N ALA A 654 -29.46 -23.87 10.20
CA ALA A 654 -30.20 -24.79 11.07
C ALA A 654 -29.57 -24.93 12.47
N ALA A 655 -28.23 -24.99 12.55
CA ALA A 655 -27.51 -25.01 13.82
C ALA A 655 -27.69 -23.69 14.60
N GLN A 656 -27.72 -22.55 13.90
CA GLN A 656 -27.93 -21.24 14.50
C GLN A 656 -29.36 -21.08 15.04
N MET A 657 -30.36 -21.57 14.31
CA MET A 657 -31.75 -21.59 14.77
C MET A 657 -31.95 -22.52 15.96
N SER A 658 -31.35 -23.71 15.94
CA SER A 658 -31.40 -24.66 17.07
C SER A 658 -30.73 -24.10 18.33
N ALA A 659 -29.63 -23.36 18.20
CA ALA A 659 -29.00 -22.66 19.31
C ALA A 659 -29.89 -21.53 19.87
N MET A 660 -30.68 -20.88 19.02
CA MET A 660 -31.62 -19.83 19.43
C MET A 660 -32.84 -20.39 20.16
N GLU A 661 -33.35 -21.55 19.75
CA GLU A 661 -34.44 -22.25 20.44
C GLU A 661 -34.04 -22.80 21.82
N MET A 662 -32.76 -23.07 22.07
CA MET A 662 -32.28 -23.47 23.40
C MET A 662 -32.05 -22.27 24.35
N LEU A 663 -32.15 -21.04 23.85
CA LEU A 663 -32.01 -19.81 24.65
C LEU A 663 -33.36 -19.17 25.03
N TYR A 664 -34.47 -19.78 24.62
CA TYR A 664 -35.84 -19.49 25.07
C TYR A 664 -36.38 -20.66 25.88
#